data_AF-A0A3A9WCR1-F1
#
_entry.id   AF-A0A3A9WCR1-F1
#
_cell.length_a   1.000
_cell.length_b   1.000
_cell.length_c   1.000
_cell.angle_alpha   90.00
_cell.angle_beta   90.00
_cell.angle_gamma   90.00
#
_symmetry.space_group_name_H-M   'P 1'
#
loop_
_entity.id
_entity.type
_entity.pdbx_description
1 polymer ?
#
loop_
_entity_poly.entity_id
_entity_poly.type
_entity_poly.pdbx_seq_one_letter_code
_entity_poly.pdbx_strand_id
1 'polypeptide(L)'
;MEDQLIFGYPKIKTTAPILRQASEEQLDHIKNRISRKAPTFLSSINPVFEETVQVAFMLCEIINNYQKREKYKTFFANSYLEAIHGAIKIARTASKEIYKKEEGEVVFYDAGQRYQFLFDPLQEGCEKALIPGITFYTRLKMIQESIEKNNPGIVLISIYQENDEKEVFEIIRQIKRKEIVTVLDLSGVDINKIHSFGDNFLQQFDCVVWGEALSDNQFPFGAFSTRDTIYKPWNSLDTCLTHSSTYGGNGMVLSYVRKVIRKEFMEFHKKKYLKKFKKVETSSGAKYKMAASYINRYTNVLFRTTTPMNFKKVSGSQFYTNKEKKPSQKQYLDCVGGSGCNLIGHNRDEIITEVIDKHNVNVDYFASLEASMAQQTGLDVGFMGNSGASAVETAIIMALLANKGKKKIVVFSGNYAGKTLVAINGTSDDHSNFEPLYAEVEMINPFAGSARYDLEKVLKTNEVALVWFEYIQGGVLLKLPPDLISLLNKYKETFNYLIGVDEILHGVYRTGNFLSIHQTKIKPDIITFSKALSNMTLPVSLTMMSEGVYKRAVNTNNKVVCFYEEIFKNQLAAHLAGNVLNTLEENNISENVKKQSLYLKTSIEKIFANSPYYRNVEMSGLHIRFNLNMKKYPFKFFSFSRISNIITHIFYKKGKIITYYGRMLPPLNMSDKEAKQLIEGLDKVVNVPKWYYIWVGIKQYMLTRFHTKF
;
A
#
# COMPACT_ATOMS: atom_id res chain seq x y z
N MET A 1 -25.87 -26.88 -11.13
CA MET A 1 -24.66 -26.97 -11.95
C MET A 1 -23.50 -27.15 -11.00
N GLU A 2 -22.75 -28.22 -11.26
CA GLU A 2 -21.83 -28.98 -10.41
C GLU A 2 -21.05 -28.21 -9.32
N ASP A 3 -20.99 -28.80 -8.13
CA ASP A 3 -20.04 -28.42 -7.08
C ASP A 3 -18.62 -28.56 -7.63
N GLN A 4 -17.98 -27.44 -7.98
CA GLN A 4 -16.59 -27.44 -8.41
C GLN A 4 -15.70 -27.91 -7.25
N LEU A 5 -15.21 -29.14 -7.34
CA LEU A 5 -14.18 -29.68 -6.46
C LEU A 5 -12.82 -29.17 -6.96
N ILE A 6 -12.08 -28.45 -6.12
CA ILE A 6 -10.66 -28.20 -6.33
C ILE A 6 -9.90 -29.31 -5.59
N PHE A 7 -9.25 -30.20 -6.34
CA PHE A 7 -8.50 -31.36 -5.83
C PHE A 7 -9.29 -32.28 -4.87
N GLY A 8 -10.61 -32.41 -5.05
CA GLY A 8 -11.45 -33.34 -4.27
C GLY A 8 -12.01 -32.77 -2.96
N TYR A 9 -11.87 -31.47 -2.69
CA TYR A 9 -12.47 -30.83 -1.52
C TYR A 9 -13.73 -30.03 -1.88
N PRO A 10 -14.82 -30.10 -1.07
CA PRO A 10 -16.03 -29.34 -1.33
C PRO A 10 -15.77 -27.84 -1.16
N LYS A 11 -16.03 -27.07 -2.22
CA LYS A 11 -16.01 -25.61 -2.19
C LYS A 11 -17.19 -25.15 -1.34
N ILE A 12 -16.92 -24.66 -0.12
CA ILE A 12 -17.98 -24.09 0.70
C ILE A 12 -18.32 -22.73 0.07
N LYS A 13 -19.57 -22.54 -0.36
CA LYS A 13 -20.10 -21.22 -0.78
C LYS A 13 -20.15 -20.30 0.44
N THR A 14 -19.03 -19.68 0.81
CA THR A 14 -18.98 -18.84 2.02
C THR A 14 -19.14 -17.36 1.73
N THR A 15 -18.66 -16.84 0.60
CA THR A 15 -18.72 -15.40 0.29
C THR A 15 -18.59 -15.12 -1.21
N ALA A 16 -19.50 -14.32 -1.78
CA ALA A 16 -19.30 -13.75 -3.11
C ALA A 16 -18.12 -12.75 -3.09
N PRO A 17 -17.44 -12.52 -4.22
CA PRO A 17 -16.41 -11.48 -4.31
C PRO A 17 -16.95 -10.12 -3.87
N ILE A 18 -16.13 -9.32 -3.17
CA ILE A 18 -16.56 -7.97 -2.78
C ILE A 18 -16.70 -7.04 -3.97
N LEU A 19 -15.98 -7.33 -5.06
CA LEU A 19 -15.98 -6.53 -6.27
C LEU A 19 -16.98 -7.12 -7.26
N ARG A 20 -17.84 -6.24 -7.79
CA ARG A 20 -18.78 -6.61 -8.85
C ARG A 20 -18.03 -6.83 -10.16
N GLN A 21 -18.69 -7.52 -11.09
CA GLN A 21 -18.24 -7.54 -12.48
C GLN A 21 -18.13 -6.12 -13.02
N ALA A 22 -17.16 -5.92 -13.92
CA ALA A 22 -16.89 -4.61 -14.49
C ALA A 22 -18.11 -4.10 -15.26
N SER A 23 -18.59 -2.92 -14.88
CA SER A 23 -19.67 -2.24 -15.59
C SER A 23 -19.15 -1.43 -16.78
N GLU A 24 -20.01 -1.13 -17.74
CA GLU A 24 -19.70 -0.19 -18.81
C GLU A 24 -19.23 1.17 -18.26
N GLU A 25 -19.86 1.65 -17.18
CA GLU A 25 -19.48 2.88 -16.51
C GLU A 25 -18.04 2.85 -15.96
N GLN A 26 -17.61 1.70 -15.42
CA GLN A 26 -16.24 1.50 -14.97
C GLN A 26 -15.26 1.53 -16.15
N LEU A 27 -15.55 0.75 -17.20
CA LEU A 27 -14.71 0.63 -18.39
C LEU A 27 -14.55 1.99 -19.09
N ASP A 28 -15.64 2.74 -19.27
CA ASP A 28 -15.64 4.08 -19.83
C ASP A 28 -14.85 5.07 -18.97
N HIS A 29 -14.95 4.97 -17.65
CA HIS A 29 -14.19 5.81 -16.73
C HIS A 29 -12.67 5.59 -16.89
N ILE A 30 -12.24 4.33 -17.00
CA ILE A 30 -10.83 3.98 -17.23
C ILE A 30 -10.38 4.49 -18.61
N LYS A 31 -11.14 4.18 -19.67
CA LYS A 31 -10.87 4.59 -21.06
C LYS A 31 -10.72 6.10 -21.18
N ASN A 32 -11.62 6.86 -20.56
CA ASN A 32 -11.62 8.32 -20.58
C ASN A 32 -10.35 8.89 -19.93
N ARG A 33 -9.95 8.37 -18.77
CA ARG A 33 -8.74 8.82 -18.07
C ARG A 33 -7.47 8.52 -18.85
N ILE A 34 -7.35 7.31 -19.41
CA ILE A 34 -6.20 6.92 -20.24
C ILE A 34 -6.13 7.81 -21.48
N SER A 35 -7.25 8.01 -22.18
CA SER A 35 -7.30 8.84 -23.40
C SER A 35 -6.89 10.30 -23.14
N ARG A 36 -7.28 10.86 -21.99
CA ARG A 36 -6.86 12.21 -21.56
C ARG A 36 -5.42 12.27 -21.04
N LYS A 37 -4.74 11.12 -20.97
CA LYS A 37 -3.40 10.96 -20.40
C LYS A 37 -3.34 11.51 -18.96
N ALA A 38 -4.43 11.32 -18.21
CA ALA A 38 -4.57 11.81 -16.85
C ALA A 38 -3.62 11.04 -15.91
N PRO A 39 -2.96 11.70 -14.95
CA PRO A 39 -2.15 10.98 -13.98
C PRO A 39 -3.02 10.06 -13.10
N THR A 40 -2.63 8.79 -12.98
CA THR A 40 -3.26 7.84 -12.06
C THR A 40 -2.55 7.83 -10.72
N PHE A 41 -1.25 7.60 -10.74
CA PHE A 41 -0.42 7.48 -9.54
C PHE A 41 0.96 8.07 -9.84
N LEU A 42 1.70 8.47 -8.82
CA LEU A 42 2.97 9.20 -8.99
C LEU A 42 3.94 8.83 -7.89
N SER A 43 3.54 9.09 -6.65
CA SER A 43 4.18 8.64 -5.42
C SER A 43 3.18 8.79 -4.28
N SER A 44 3.39 8.05 -3.20
CA SER A 44 2.58 8.10 -1.98
C SER A 44 2.55 9.46 -1.28
N ILE A 45 3.51 10.34 -1.56
CA ILE A 45 3.69 11.61 -0.82
C ILE A 45 3.58 12.84 -1.74
N ASN A 46 3.76 12.69 -3.06
CA ASN A 46 3.70 13.82 -4.00
C ASN A 46 3.46 13.32 -5.44
N PRO A 47 2.48 13.87 -6.19
CA PRO A 47 1.57 14.93 -5.86
C PRO A 47 0.24 14.45 -5.30
N VAL A 48 -0.32 15.35 -4.49
CA VAL A 48 -1.70 15.26 -4.03
C VAL A 48 -2.62 15.68 -5.18
N PHE A 49 -3.51 14.76 -5.59
CA PHE A 49 -4.50 15.02 -6.63
C PHE A 49 -5.72 15.76 -6.08
N GLU A 50 -6.40 16.52 -6.95
CA GLU A 50 -7.62 17.22 -6.57
C GLU A 50 -8.71 16.26 -6.11
N GLU A 51 -8.84 15.09 -6.74
CA GLU A 51 -9.85 14.08 -6.40
C GLU A 51 -9.62 13.54 -4.99
N THR A 52 -8.38 13.22 -4.62
CA THR A 52 -8.00 12.79 -3.27
C THR A 52 -8.47 13.78 -2.20
N VAL A 53 -8.20 15.06 -2.42
CA VAL A 53 -8.51 16.11 -1.43
C VAL A 53 -10.00 16.37 -1.34
N GLN A 54 -10.71 16.31 -2.47
CA GLN A 54 -12.15 16.47 -2.51
C GLN A 54 -12.86 15.29 -1.82
N VAL A 55 -12.44 14.04 -2.08
CA VAL A 55 -13.00 12.86 -1.39
C VAL A 55 -12.75 12.94 0.12
N ALA A 56 -11.50 13.20 0.55
CA ALA A 56 -11.19 13.31 1.97
C ALA A 56 -12.08 14.34 2.67
N PHE A 57 -12.29 15.49 2.03
CA PHE A 57 -13.19 16.51 2.54
C PHE A 57 -14.65 16.08 2.59
N MET A 58 -15.16 15.45 1.54
CA MET A 58 -16.56 15.02 1.50
C MET A 58 -16.85 14.01 2.62
N LEU A 59 -15.96 13.04 2.85
CA LEU A 59 -16.10 12.08 3.95
C LEU A 59 -16.13 12.78 5.32
N CYS A 60 -15.24 13.76 5.54
CA CYS A 60 -15.26 14.55 6.77
C CYS A 60 -16.53 15.42 6.91
N GLU A 61 -17.12 15.92 5.82
CA GLU A 61 -18.37 16.68 5.85
C GLU A 61 -19.59 15.79 6.09
N ILE A 62 -19.61 14.57 5.54
CA ILE A 62 -20.65 13.56 5.80
C ILE A 62 -20.68 13.23 7.30
N ILE A 63 -19.52 12.94 7.91
CA ILE A 63 -19.44 12.70 9.36
C ILE A 63 -19.99 13.90 10.14
N ASN A 64 -19.61 15.11 9.74
CA ASN A 64 -20.05 16.34 10.38
C ASN A 64 -21.50 16.73 10.06
N ASN A 65 -22.24 15.92 9.30
CA ASN A 65 -23.58 16.25 8.80
C ASN A 65 -23.64 17.66 8.20
N TYR A 66 -22.59 18.07 7.48
CA TYR A 66 -22.44 19.39 6.84
C TYR A 66 -22.49 20.59 7.80
N GLN A 67 -22.41 20.34 9.11
CA GLN A 67 -22.38 21.34 10.18
C GLN A 67 -20.94 21.54 10.67
N LYS A 68 -20.64 22.73 11.20
CA LYS A 68 -19.27 23.10 11.55
C LYS A 68 -19.01 22.80 13.03
N ARG A 69 -18.51 21.60 13.34
CA ARG A 69 -18.20 21.21 14.73
C ARG A 69 -16.79 20.61 14.88
N GLU A 70 -16.41 19.62 14.07
CA GLU A 70 -15.20 18.80 14.36
C GLU A 70 -14.27 18.63 13.16
N LYS A 71 -12.97 18.48 13.41
CA LYS A 71 -11.97 18.23 12.35
C LYS A 71 -11.61 16.74 12.30
N TYR A 72 -11.74 16.16 11.12
CA TYR A 72 -11.31 14.78 10.83
C TYR A 72 -10.22 14.75 9.77
N LYS A 73 -9.35 13.75 9.84
CA LYS A 73 -8.33 13.38 8.85
C LYS A 73 -8.69 12.05 8.22
N THR A 74 -8.59 11.96 6.90
CA THR A 74 -8.90 10.76 6.13
C THR A 74 -7.63 10.13 5.59
N PHE A 75 -7.50 8.83 5.82
CA PHE A 75 -6.50 7.93 5.25
C PHE A 75 -7.18 7.02 4.25
N PHE A 76 -6.49 6.75 3.14
CA PHE A 76 -7.01 5.89 2.08
C PHE A 76 -6.24 4.58 2.02
N ALA A 77 -6.95 3.50 1.73
CA ALA A 77 -6.49 2.12 1.70
C ALA A 77 -7.03 1.38 0.46
N ASN A 78 -6.50 0.19 0.15
CA ASN A 78 -6.95 -0.56 -1.03
C ASN A 78 -8.26 -1.32 -0.81
N SER A 79 -8.68 -1.50 0.44
CA SER A 79 -9.91 -2.22 0.81
C SER A 79 -10.41 -1.83 2.19
N TYR A 80 -11.64 -2.22 2.51
CA TYR A 80 -12.15 -2.10 3.87
C TYR A 80 -11.32 -2.88 4.90
N LEU A 81 -10.76 -4.05 4.53
CA LEU A 81 -9.89 -4.84 5.42
C LEU A 81 -8.59 -4.09 5.76
N GLU A 82 -8.00 -3.40 4.80
CA GLU A 82 -6.85 -2.53 5.11
C GLU A 82 -7.25 -1.31 5.95
N ALA A 83 -8.43 -0.76 5.69
CA ALA A 83 -8.94 0.40 6.42
C ALA A 83 -9.24 0.07 7.90
N ILE A 84 -9.81 -1.10 8.19
CA ILE A 84 -10.08 -1.55 9.57
C ILE A 84 -8.76 -1.77 10.33
N HIS A 85 -7.73 -2.36 9.67
CA HIS A 85 -6.39 -2.46 10.25
C HIS A 85 -5.78 -1.08 10.53
N GLY A 86 -6.00 -0.10 9.65
CA GLY A 86 -5.59 1.28 9.86
C GLY A 86 -6.26 1.95 11.06
N ALA A 87 -7.57 1.76 11.19
CA ALA A 87 -8.37 2.30 12.29
C ALA A 87 -7.98 1.70 13.65
N ILE A 88 -7.77 0.38 13.72
CA ILE A 88 -7.31 -0.29 14.96
C ILE A 88 -5.94 0.24 15.37
N LYS A 89 -5.00 0.37 14.43
CA LYS A 89 -3.66 0.90 14.74
C LYS A 89 -3.71 2.30 15.33
N ILE A 90 -4.45 3.23 14.72
CA ILE A 90 -4.50 4.60 15.27
C ILE A 90 -5.26 4.63 16.60
N ALA A 91 -6.28 3.79 16.76
CA ALA A 91 -7.00 3.67 18.02
C ALA A 91 -6.12 3.13 19.15
N ARG A 92 -5.26 2.14 18.88
CA ARG A 92 -4.27 1.62 19.84
C ARG A 92 -3.25 2.67 20.23
N THR A 93 -2.66 3.34 19.25
CA THR A 93 -1.70 4.42 19.51
C THR A 93 -2.37 5.52 20.35
N ALA A 94 -3.60 5.92 20.02
CA ALA A 94 -4.33 6.92 20.77
C ALA A 94 -4.71 6.47 22.19
N SER A 95 -5.18 5.24 22.36
CA SER A 95 -5.53 4.68 23.67
C SER A 95 -4.32 4.68 24.61
N LYS A 96 -3.15 4.27 24.10
CA LYS A 96 -1.88 4.27 24.83
C LYS A 96 -1.34 5.67 25.09
N GLU A 97 -1.26 6.53 24.06
CA GLU A 97 -0.57 7.82 24.19
C GLU A 97 -1.44 8.93 24.80
N ILE A 98 -2.73 8.95 24.49
CA ILE A 98 -3.68 9.99 24.93
C ILE A 98 -4.33 9.60 26.26
N TYR A 99 -4.87 8.38 26.34
CA TYR A 99 -5.65 7.91 27.50
C TYR A 99 -4.84 7.04 28.46
N LYS A 100 -3.56 6.74 28.17
CA LYS A 100 -2.65 5.98 29.04
C LYS A 100 -3.15 4.57 29.40
N LYS A 101 -3.92 3.95 28.51
CA LYS A 101 -4.33 2.54 28.63
C LYS A 101 -3.33 1.64 27.91
N GLU A 102 -2.54 0.87 28.67
CA GLU A 102 -1.32 0.23 28.15
C GLU A 102 -1.57 -0.98 27.23
N GLU A 103 -2.69 -1.69 27.38
CA GLU A 103 -2.89 -2.98 26.71
C GLU A 103 -3.54 -2.89 25.32
N GLY A 104 -4.04 -1.71 24.93
CA GLY A 104 -4.61 -1.48 23.59
C GLY A 104 -5.79 -2.42 23.24
N GLU A 105 -6.45 -2.99 24.26
CA GLU A 105 -7.53 -3.96 24.09
C GLU A 105 -8.69 -3.38 23.29
N VAL A 106 -9.19 -4.18 22.35
CA VAL A 106 -10.33 -3.86 21.50
C VAL A 106 -11.49 -4.77 21.86
N VAL A 107 -12.60 -4.16 22.23
CA VAL A 107 -13.89 -4.83 22.26
C VAL A 107 -14.60 -4.55 20.93
N PHE A 108 -14.88 -5.60 20.16
CA PHE A 108 -15.39 -5.50 18.79
C PHE A 108 -16.78 -6.13 18.68
N TYR A 109 -17.81 -5.32 18.43
CA TYR A 109 -19.11 -5.79 17.99
C TYR A 109 -19.14 -6.04 16.47
N ASP A 110 -19.29 -7.30 16.09
CA ASP A 110 -19.31 -7.81 14.71
C ASP A 110 -20.43 -8.86 14.58
N ALA A 111 -21.69 -8.41 14.60
CA ALA A 111 -22.85 -9.32 14.54
C ALA A 111 -22.86 -10.21 13.27
N GLY A 112 -22.28 -9.71 12.18
CA GLY A 112 -22.12 -10.45 10.92
C GLY A 112 -20.95 -11.43 10.90
N GLN A 113 -20.14 -11.50 11.97
CA GLN A 113 -18.96 -12.39 12.10
C GLN A 113 -18.00 -12.31 10.91
N ARG A 114 -17.77 -11.09 10.39
CA ARG A 114 -16.91 -10.84 9.21
C ARG A 114 -15.42 -10.93 9.53
N TYR A 115 -15.01 -10.70 10.78
CA TYR A 115 -13.61 -10.43 11.10
C TYR A 115 -12.98 -11.46 12.03
N GLN A 116 -13.73 -12.06 12.97
CA GLN A 116 -13.15 -12.93 13.99
C GLN A 116 -12.27 -14.04 13.41
N PHE A 117 -12.79 -14.75 12.39
CA PHE A 117 -12.06 -15.85 11.76
C PHE A 117 -10.87 -15.39 10.88
N LEU A 118 -10.81 -14.10 10.51
CA LEU A 118 -9.68 -13.52 9.78
C LEU A 118 -8.58 -13.05 10.73
N PHE A 119 -8.97 -12.56 11.91
CA PHE A 119 -8.05 -12.01 12.91
C PHE A 119 -7.45 -13.11 13.77
N ASP A 120 -8.19 -14.20 13.98
CA ASP A 120 -7.74 -15.44 14.62
C ASP A 120 -7.99 -16.66 13.72
N PRO A 121 -7.26 -16.78 12.59
CA PRO A 121 -7.45 -17.88 11.64
C PRO A 121 -7.05 -19.24 12.20
N LEU A 122 -6.23 -19.26 13.26
CA LEU A 122 -5.77 -20.46 13.95
C LEU A 122 -6.66 -20.87 15.12
N GLN A 123 -7.62 -20.03 15.52
CA GLN A 123 -8.54 -20.26 16.66
C GLN A 123 -7.79 -20.44 17.99
N GLU A 124 -6.78 -19.61 18.22
CA GLU A 124 -5.89 -19.67 19.39
C GLU A 124 -6.34 -18.75 20.54
N GLY A 125 -7.38 -17.96 20.32
CA GLY A 125 -7.90 -16.99 21.28
C GLY A 125 -7.25 -15.62 21.16
N CYS A 126 -7.87 -14.61 21.77
CA CYS A 126 -7.52 -13.20 21.55
C CYS A 126 -6.09 -12.82 21.93
N GLU A 127 -5.43 -13.52 22.85
CA GLU A 127 -4.03 -13.24 23.24
C GLU A 127 -3.02 -13.77 22.22
N LYS A 128 -3.32 -14.90 21.57
CA LYS A 128 -2.40 -15.62 20.66
C LYS A 128 -2.81 -15.54 19.19
N ALA A 129 -3.92 -14.85 18.90
CA ALA A 129 -4.40 -14.58 17.57
C ALA A 129 -3.35 -13.84 16.72
N LEU A 130 -3.48 -13.94 15.40
CA LEU A 130 -2.60 -13.25 14.46
C LEU A 130 -2.73 -11.73 14.57
N ILE A 131 -3.92 -11.26 14.96
CA ILE A 131 -4.16 -9.89 15.44
C ILE A 131 -4.64 -9.97 16.90
N PRO A 132 -3.71 -9.93 17.87
CA PRO A 132 -4.04 -10.17 19.27
C PRO A 132 -4.73 -8.98 19.93
N GLY A 133 -5.30 -9.16 21.13
CA GLY A 133 -5.93 -8.11 21.94
C GLY A 133 -7.30 -7.66 21.42
N ILE A 134 -8.03 -8.54 20.70
CA ILE A 134 -9.36 -8.23 20.16
C ILE A 134 -10.36 -9.29 20.63
N THR A 135 -11.39 -8.86 21.35
CA THR A 135 -12.48 -9.71 21.82
C THR A 135 -13.74 -9.39 21.03
N PHE A 136 -14.29 -10.41 20.36
CA PHE A 136 -15.45 -10.28 19.49
C PHE A 136 -16.76 -10.58 20.21
N TYR A 137 -17.78 -9.76 19.96
CA TYR A 137 -19.14 -9.95 20.43
C TYR A 137 -20.13 -9.85 19.27
N THR A 138 -21.18 -10.66 19.31
CA THR A 138 -22.26 -10.67 18.30
C THR A 138 -23.55 -10.00 18.80
N ARG A 139 -23.60 -9.59 20.07
CA ARG A 139 -24.76 -8.96 20.71
C ARG A 139 -24.34 -7.68 21.42
N LEU A 140 -25.08 -6.59 21.21
CA LEU A 140 -24.79 -5.29 21.81
C LEU A 140 -24.81 -5.35 23.34
N LYS A 141 -25.76 -6.04 23.96
CA LYS A 141 -25.78 -6.22 25.43
C LYS A 141 -24.46 -6.73 26.02
N MET A 142 -23.79 -7.68 25.35
CA MET A 142 -22.51 -8.24 25.82
C MET A 142 -21.37 -7.22 25.71
N ILE A 143 -21.43 -6.34 24.72
CA ILE A 143 -20.48 -5.22 24.61
C ILE A 143 -20.61 -4.30 25.82
N GLN A 144 -21.85 -3.98 26.22
CA GLN A 144 -22.14 -3.08 27.32
C GLN A 144 -21.63 -3.67 28.64
N GLU A 145 -21.94 -4.94 28.90
CA GLU A 145 -21.43 -5.69 30.06
C GLU A 145 -19.89 -5.70 30.09
N SER A 146 -19.24 -5.93 28.94
CA SER A 146 -17.78 -5.91 28.83
C SER A 146 -17.19 -4.52 29.08
N ILE A 147 -17.84 -3.46 28.62
CA ILE A 147 -17.41 -2.06 28.83
C ILE A 147 -17.52 -1.68 30.31
N GLU A 148 -18.57 -2.12 30.99
CA GLU A 148 -18.78 -1.88 32.42
C GLU A 148 -17.77 -2.66 33.26
N LYS A 149 -17.49 -3.92 32.90
CA LYS A 149 -16.58 -4.79 33.65
C LYS A 149 -15.10 -4.47 33.44
N ASN A 150 -14.68 -4.28 32.18
CA ASN A 150 -13.25 -4.27 31.81
C ASN A 150 -12.73 -2.88 31.39
N ASN A 151 -13.62 -1.91 31.13
CA ASN A 151 -13.24 -0.55 30.69
C ASN A 151 -12.17 -0.53 29.56
N PRO A 152 -12.45 -1.16 28.40
CA PRO A 152 -11.44 -1.41 27.38
C PRO A 152 -10.81 -0.12 26.83
N GLY A 153 -9.65 -0.26 26.19
CA GLY A 153 -9.00 0.85 25.51
C GLY A 153 -9.81 1.40 24.34
N ILE A 154 -10.48 0.50 23.62
CA ILE A 154 -11.12 0.76 22.34
C ILE A 154 -12.45 -0.01 22.25
N VAL A 155 -13.48 0.65 21.71
CA VAL A 155 -14.73 0.02 21.32
C VAL A 155 -14.91 0.20 19.81
N LEU A 156 -15.00 -0.93 19.10
CA LEU A 156 -15.21 -0.98 17.65
C LEU A 156 -16.58 -1.59 17.38
N ILE A 157 -17.40 -0.93 16.57
CA ILE A 157 -18.75 -1.38 16.22
C ILE A 157 -18.86 -1.46 14.69
N SER A 158 -19.16 -2.64 14.15
CA SER A 158 -19.56 -2.80 12.75
C SER A 158 -21.07 -2.70 12.63
N ILE A 159 -21.54 -1.86 11.71
CA ILE A 159 -22.97 -1.69 11.40
C ILE A 159 -23.29 -2.34 10.06
N TYR A 160 -24.44 -3.01 10.01
CA TYR A 160 -24.99 -3.62 8.80
C TYR A 160 -26.34 -3.00 8.45
N GLN A 161 -26.84 -3.39 7.29
CA GLN A 161 -28.07 -2.87 6.67
C GLN A 161 -29.35 -2.95 7.52
N GLU A 162 -29.38 -3.77 8.58
CA GLU A 162 -30.55 -4.05 9.42
C GLU A 162 -30.35 -3.70 10.91
N ASN A 163 -29.25 -3.03 11.27
CA ASN A 163 -28.90 -2.83 12.68
C ASN A 163 -29.72 -1.72 13.36
N ASP A 164 -29.90 -1.89 14.69
CA ASP A 164 -30.53 -0.89 15.56
C ASP A 164 -29.56 0.25 15.89
N GLU A 165 -29.54 1.27 15.03
CA GLU A 165 -28.74 2.48 15.21
C GLU A 165 -29.00 3.16 16.57
N LYS A 166 -30.24 3.09 17.08
CA LYS A 166 -30.62 3.75 18.34
C LYS A 166 -29.90 3.10 19.52
N GLU A 167 -29.88 1.78 19.58
CA GLU A 167 -29.18 1.03 20.63
C GLU A 167 -27.68 1.32 20.61
N VAL A 168 -27.07 1.33 19.41
CA VAL A 168 -25.66 1.71 19.24
C VAL A 168 -25.40 3.13 19.73
N PHE A 169 -26.26 4.08 19.37
CA PHE A 169 -26.12 5.47 19.78
C PHE A 169 -26.18 5.63 21.31
N GLU A 170 -27.07 4.90 21.99
CA GLU A 170 -27.18 4.90 23.44
C GLU A 170 -25.91 4.35 24.11
N ILE A 171 -25.38 3.23 23.62
CA ILE A 171 -24.13 2.65 24.11
C ILE A 171 -22.96 3.64 23.96
N ILE A 172 -22.80 4.25 22.79
CA ILE A 172 -21.71 5.22 22.57
C ILE A 172 -21.86 6.45 23.46
N ARG A 173 -23.09 6.92 23.70
CA ARG A 173 -23.34 8.04 24.61
C ARG A 173 -22.91 7.74 26.04
N GLN A 174 -23.06 6.50 26.51
CA GLN A 174 -22.57 6.05 27.81
C GLN A 174 -21.04 5.96 27.87
N ILE A 175 -20.40 5.59 26.75
CA ILE A 175 -18.94 5.42 26.66
C ILE A 175 -18.19 6.76 26.64
N LYS A 176 -18.79 7.85 26.14
CA LYS A 176 -18.11 9.15 25.93
C LYS A 176 -17.36 9.74 27.13
N ARG A 177 -17.67 9.29 28.36
CA ARG A 177 -17.01 9.75 29.60
C ARG A 177 -15.89 8.83 30.10
N LYS A 178 -15.64 7.68 29.46
CA LYS A 178 -14.76 6.60 29.96
C LYS A 178 -13.36 6.57 29.32
N GLU A 179 -12.96 7.61 28.60
CA GLU A 179 -11.64 7.68 27.91
C GLU A 179 -11.38 6.46 27.01
N ILE A 180 -12.42 6.06 26.26
CA ILE A 180 -12.40 4.94 25.31
C ILE A 180 -12.39 5.51 23.90
N VAL A 181 -11.48 5.05 23.05
CA VAL A 181 -11.50 5.41 21.62
C VAL A 181 -12.65 4.66 20.95
N THR A 182 -13.50 5.38 20.22
CA THR A 182 -14.65 4.79 19.54
C THR A 182 -14.43 4.70 18.03
N VAL A 183 -14.64 3.50 17.46
CA VAL A 183 -14.46 3.22 16.04
C VAL A 183 -15.74 2.66 15.45
N LEU A 184 -16.24 3.26 14.37
CA LEU A 184 -17.40 2.80 13.62
C LEU A 184 -16.96 2.21 12.29
N ASP A 185 -17.34 0.97 12.01
CA ASP A 185 -17.18 0.34 10.71
C ASP A 185 -18.47 0.40 9.89
N LEU A 186 -18.45 1.23 8.84
CA LEU A 186 -19.53 1.38 7.86
C LEU A 186 -19.28 0.59 6.57
N SER A 187 -18.22 -0.24 6.51
CA SER A 187 -17.88 -0.96 5.27
C SER A 187 -18.97 -1.94 4.80
N GLY A 188 -19.85 -2.37 5.70
CA GLY A 188 -21.00 -3.23 5.41
C GLY A 188 -22.30 -2.46 5.13
N VAL A 189 -22.27 -1.13 5.07
CA VAL A 189 -23.45 -0.27 4.88
C VAL A 189 -23.47 0.29 3.46
N ASP A 190 -24.63 0.17 2.80
CA ASP A 190 -24.85 0.83 1.51
C ASP A 190 -24.79 2.35 1.67
N ILE A 191 -24.12 3.00 0.72
CA ILE A 191 -23.88 4.45 0.77
C ILE A 191 -25.18 5.27 0.89
N ASN A 192 -26.28 4.82 0.29
CA ASN A 192 -27.58 5.50 0.33
C ASN A 192 -28.26 5.45 1.70
N LYS A 193 -27.97 4.43 2.52
CA LYS A 193 -28.50 4.27 3.89
C LYS A 193 -27.79 5.18 4.89
N ILE A 194 -26.62 5.73 4.58
CA ILE A 194 -25.90 6.63 5.49
C ILE A 194 -26.73 7.89 5.82
N HIS A 195 -27.62 8.32 4.91
CA HIS A 195 -28.54 9.44 5.15
C HIS A 195 -29.63 9.15 6.17
N SER A 196 -29.97 7.88 6.41
CA SER A 196 -31.00 7.54 7.40
C SER A 196 -30.48 7.64 8.83
N PHE A 197 -29.15 7.77 9.01
CA PHE A 197 -28.56 7.94 10.33
C PHE A 197 -28.94 9.30 10.92
N GLY A 198 -29.25 9.29 12.22
CA GLY A 198 -29.71 10.47 12.94
C GLY A 198 -28.71 11.63 12.89
N ASP A 199 -29.24 12.86 12.95
CA ASP A 199 -28.44 14.08 13.02
C ASP A 199 -27.46 13.96 14.21
N ASN A 200 -26.17 13.82 13.91
CA ASN A 200 -25.04 13.63 14.85
C ASN A 200 -24.63 12.18 15.21
N PHE A 201 -25.22 11.14 14.63
CA PHE A 201 -24.82 9.74 14.90
C PHE A 201 -23.32 9.51 14.62
N LEU A 202 -22.88 9.79 13.39
CA LEU A 202 -21.49 9.61 12.97
C LEU A 202 -20.50 10.47 13.79
N GLN A 203 -20.94 11.64 14.28
CA GLN A 203 -20.10 12.54 15.08
C GLN A 203 -19.80 12.00 16.47
N GLN A 204 -20.51 10.96 16.92
CA GLN A 204 -20.24 10.34 18.22
C GLN A 204 -18.95 9.54 18.21
N PHE A 205 -18.48 9.11 17.05
CA PHE A 205 -17.31 8.25 16.90
C PHE A 205 -16.04 9.06 16.69
N ASP A 206 -14.91 8.53 17.16
CA ASP A 206 -13.61 9.14 16.93
C ASP A 206 -12.98 8.71 15.61
N CYS A 207 -13.31 7.49 15.15
CA CYS A 207 -12.92 6.99 13.86
C CYS A 207 -14.10 6.36 13.12
N VAL A 208 -14.17 6.57 11.80
CA VAL A 208 -15.17 5.99 10.91
C VAL A 208 -14.45 5.31 9.75
N VAL A 209 -14.71 4.02 9.54
CA VAL A 209 -14.17 3.19 8.46
C VAL A 209 -15.17 3.13 7.31
N TRP A 210 -14.64 3.26 6.10
CA TRP A 210 -15.36 3.28 4.83
C TRP A 210 -14.85 2.15 3.94
N GLY A 211 -15.77 1.52 3.20
CA GLY A 211 -15.46 0.42 2.29
C GLY A 211 -15.84 0.68 0.83
N GLU A 212 -15.87 -0.39 0.06
CA GLU A 212 -16.03 -0.47 -1.38
C GLU A 212 -17.40 -0.01 -1.87
N ALA A 213 -18.40 0.14 -0.99
CA ALA A 213 -19.67 0.79 -1.34
C ALA A 213 -19.46 2.22 -1.89
N LEU A 214 -18.38 2.90 -1.48
CA LEU A 214 -18.01 4.22 -2.00
C LEU A 214 -17.47 4.20 -3.44
N SER A 215 -17.15 3.02 -3.97
CA SER A 215 -16.79 2.80 -5.37
C SER A 215 -17.86 1.97 -6.12
N ASP A 216 -19.07 1.85 -5.55
CA ASP A 216 -20.13 0.95 -6.04
C ASP A 216 -19.63 -0.49 -6.25
N ASN A 217 -18.66 -0.91 -5.43
CA ASN A 217 -17.99 -2.20 -5.52
C ASN A 217 -17.32 -2.45 -6.89
N GLN A 218 -17.09 -1.42 -7.70
CA GLN A 218 -16.41 -1.56 -9.00
C GLN A 218 -14.89 -1.56 -8.82
N PHE A 219 -14.36 -0.77 -7.89
CA PHE A 219 -12.91 -0.67 -7.64
C PHE A 219 -12.56 -1.09 -6.21
N PRO A 220 -11.41 -1.76 -5.99
CA PRO A 220 -10.86 -1.93 -4.64
C PRO A 220 -10.67 -0.57 -3.97
N PHE A 221 -11.32 -0.35 -2.83
CA PHE A 221 -11.28 0.92 -2.11
C PHE A 221 -11.57 0.72 -0.63
N GLY A 222 -10.79 1.40 0.22
CA GLY A 222 -11.14 1.63 1.60
C GLY A 222 -10.63 2.97 2.10
N ALA A 223 -11.17 3.44 3.20
CA ALA A 223 -10.65 4.61 3.89
C ALA A 223 -11.02 4.56 5.37
N PHE A 224 -10.29 5.30 6.20
CA PHE A 224 -10.76 5.61 7.54
C PHE A 224 -10.55 7.08 7.84
N SER A 225 -11.53 7.69 8.50
CA SER A 225 -11.51 9.08 8.93
C SER A 225 -11.40 9.12 10.44
N THR A 226 -10.46 9.90 10.98
CA THR A 226 -10.16 9.97 12.42
C THR A 226 -10.18 11.41 12.90
N ARG A 227 -10.73 11.65 14.09
CA ARG A 227 -10.79 12.96 14.72
C ARG A 227 -9.37 13.50 14.95
N ASP A 228 -9.18 14.81 14.77
CA ASP A 228 -7.86 15.46 14.89
C ASP A 228 -7.19 15.22 16.26
N THR A 229 -7.98 15.04 17.32
CA THR A 229 -7.49 14.66 18.66
C THR A 229 -6.89 13.27 18.69
N ILE A 230 -7.52 12.28 18.06
CA ILE A 230 -7.03 10.89 17.95
C ILE A 230 -5.87 10.78 16.95
N TYR A 231 -5.83 11.63 15.92
CA TYR A 231 -4.71 11.72 14.99
C TYR A 231 -3.42 12.30 15.61
N LYS A 232 -3.50 12.96 16.78
CA LYS A 232 -2.38 13.69 17.39
C LYS A 232 -1.07 12.88 17.53
N PRO A 233 -1.06 11.58 17.92
CA PRO A 233 0.15 10.76 17.96
C PRO A 233 0.87 10.64 16.61
N TRP A 234 0.10 10.60 15.52
CA TRP A 234 0.63 10.54 14.16
C TRP A 234 0.87 11.93 13.55
N ASN A 235 0.67 12.99 14.33
CA ASN A 235 0.82 14.36 13.87
C ASN A 235 2.24 14.91 14.13
N SER A 236 3.26 14.23 13.62
CA SER A 236 4.65 14.72 13.53
C SER A 236 5.27 14.42 12.15
N LEU A 237 6.41 15.03 11.80
CA LEU A 237 7.10 14.70 10.54
C LEU A 237 7.56 13.24 10.49
N ASP A 238 7.91 12.67 11.65
CA ASP A 238 8.44 11.31 11.77
C ASP A 238 7.31 10.27 11.84
N THR A 239 6.14 10.65 12.37
CA THR A 239 5.00 9.73 12.58
C THR A 239 3.84 9.90 11.58
N CYS A 240 3.83 10.95 10.76
CA CYS A 240 2.71 11.18 9.81
C CYS A 240 2.66 10.23 8.61
N LEU A 241 3.60 9.29 8.53
CA LEU A 241 3.70 8.23 7.52
C LEU A 241 3.78 6.83 8.15
N THR A 242 3.50 6.71 9.45
CA THR A 242 3.55 5.42 10.17
C THR A 242 2.53 4.44 9.59
N HIS A 243 1.36 4.92 9.13
CA HIS A 243 0.45 4.16 8.26
C HIS A 243 0.72 4.46 6.78
N SER A 244 0.54 3.46 5.91
CA SER A 244 0.72 3.64 4.47
C SER A 244 -0.46 4.42 3.88
N SER A 245 -0.20 5.63 3.39
CA SER A 245 -1.18 6.41 2.63
C SER A 245 -0.95 6.32 1.11
N THR A 246 -0.24 5.28 0.64
CA THR A 246 0.11 5.11 -0.78
C THR A 246 -1.12 5.25 -1.67
N TYR A 247 -2.23 4.60 -1.31
CA TYR A 247 -3.47 4.63 -2.07
C TYR A 247 -4.06 6.04 -2.26
N GLY A 248 -3.79 6.99 -1.35
CA GLY A 248 -4.23 8.39 -1.51
C GLY A 248 -3.74 9.03 -2.81
N GLY A 249 -2.70 8.46 -3.43
CA GLY A 249 -2.22 8.83 -4.75
C GLY A 249 -2.98 8.19 -5.92
N ASN A 250 -4.04 7.40 -5.74
CA ASN A 250 -4.76 6.72 -6.83
C ASN A 250 -5.88 7.61 -7.42
N GLY A 251 -5.50 8.51 -8.31
CA GLY A 251 -6.43 9.40 -9.01
C GLY A 251 -7.46 8.67 -9.87
N MET A 252 -7.18 7.46 -10.37
CA MET A 252 -8.13 6.67 -11.15
C MET A 252 -9.34 6.30 -10.29
N VAL A 253 -9.10 5.64 -9.16
CA VAL A 253 -10.20 5.21 -8.28
C VAL A 253 -10.83 6.39 -7.54
N LEU A 254 -10.03 7.32 -7.01
CA LEU A 254 -10.55 8.44 -6.23
C LEU A 254 -11.43 9.39 -7.06
N SER A 255 -11.19 9.48 -8.37
CA SER A 255 -12.09 10.22 -9.27
C SER A 255 -13.45 9.54 -9.47
N TYR A 256 -13.50 8.20 -9.44
CA TYR A 256 -14.74 7.42 -9.48
C TYR A 256 -15.49 7.49 -8.15
N VAL A 257 -14.79 7.30 -7.03
CA VAL A 257 -15.36 7.45 -5.67
C VAL A 257 -15.96 8.83 -5.48
N ARG A 258 -15.27 9.88 -5.96
CA ARG A 258 -15.83 11.25 -5.97
C ARG A 258 -17.14 11.34 -6.74
N LYS A 259 -17.27 10.64 -7.88
CA LYS A 259 -18.49 10.61 -8.70
C LYS A 259 -19.63 9.95 -7.93
N VAL A 260 -19.37 8.77 -7.34
CA VAL A 260 -20.35 8.02 -6.52
C VAL A 260 -20.83 8.85 -5.34
N ILE A 261 -19.93 9.40 -4.52
CA ILE A 261 -20.31 10.26 -3.37
C ILE A 261 -21.18 11.43 -3.81
N ARG A 262 -20.86 12.09 -4.93
CA ARG A 262 -21.64 13.24 -5.40
C ARG A 262 -23.02 12.86 -5.94
N LYS A 263 -23.15 11.66 -6.51
CA LYS A 263 -24.43 11.11 -6.96
C LYS A 263 -25.36 10.87 -5.76
N GLU A 264 -24.81 10.31 -4.68
CA GLU A 264 -25.59 9.91 -3.51
C GLU A 264 -25.83 11.06 -2.51
N PHE A 265 -24.90 12.02 -2.41
CA PHE A 265 -24.98 13.15 -1.48
C PHE A 265 -25.15 14.48 -2.22
N MET A 266 -26.42 14.84 -2.50
CA MET A 266 -26.80 16.02 -3.28
C MET A 266 -26.35 17.35 -2.66
N GLU A 267 -26.07 17.38 -1.35
CA GLU A 267 -25.44 18.50 -0.64
C GLU A 267 -24.24 19.06 -1.39
N PHE A 268 -23.39 18.19 -1.95
CA PHE A 268 -22.16 18.59 -2.63
C PHE A 268 -22.38 19.30 -3.98
N HIS A 269 -23.63 19.34 -4.48
CA HIS A 269 -24.03 20.14 -5.62
C HIS A 269 -24.40 21.60 -5.24
N LYS A 270 -24.52 21.92 -3.94
CA LYS A 270 -24.76 23.28 -3.47
C LYS A 270 -23.58 24.20 -3.86
N LYS A 271 -23.89 25.43 -4.29
CA LYS A 271 -22.92 26.44 -4.81
C LYS A 271 -21.69 26.64 -3.92
N LYS A 272 -21.84 26.53 -2.59
CA LYS A 272 -20.73 26.67 -1.62
C LYS A 272 -19.63 25.61 -1.82
N TYR A 273 -20.01 24.35 -2.08
CA TYR A 273 -19.06 23.25 -2.26
C TYR A 273 -18.47 23.24 -3.67
N LEU A 274 -19.29 23.49 -4.70
CA LEU A 274 -18.81 23.64 -6.07
C LEU A 274 -17.73 24.72 -6.21
N LYS A 275 -17.92 25.88 -5.56
CA LYS A 275 -16.89 26.93 -5.49
C LYS A 275 -15.59 26.44 -4.83
N LYS A 276 -15.70 25.64 -3.75
CA LYS A 276 -14.55 25.08 -3.04
C LYS A 276 -13.80 24.07 -3.92
N PHE A 277 -14.51 23.18 -4.60
CA PHE A 277 -13.93 22.19 -5.53
C PHE A 277 -13.21 22.85 -6.71
N LYS A 278 -13.85 23.83 -7.36
CA LYS A 278 -13.22 24.61 -8.44
C LYS A 278 -11.95 25.33 -7.97
N LYS A 279 -11.93 25.81 -6.72
CA LYS A 279 -10.73 26.45 -6.14
C LYS A 279 -9.59 25.44 -5.91
N VAL A 280 -9.89 24.21 -5.50
CA VAL A 280 -8.90 23.12 -5.37
C VAL A 280 -8.30 22.75 -6.73
N GLU A 281 -9.14 22.68 -7.77
CA GLU A 281 -8.72 22.31 -9.13
C GLU A 281 -7.80 23.36 -9.77
N THR A 282 -8.09 24.64 -9.53
CA THR A 282 -7.40 25.78 -10.17
C THR A 282 -6.26 26.36 -9.34
N SER A 283 -6.18 26.10 -8.03
CA SER A 283 -5.16 26.66 -7.15
C SER A 283 -4.41 25.57 -6.37
N SER A 284 -3.12 25.38 -6.70
CA SER A 284 -2.23 24.50 -5.94
C SER A 284 -2.21 24.86 -4.46
N GLY A 285 -2.13 26.15 -4.11
CA GLY A 285 -2.14 26.59 -2.71
C GLY A 285 -3.41 26.18 -1.95
N ALA A 286 -4.58 26.28 -2.59
CA ALA A 286 -5.84 25.83 -2.00
C ALA A 286 -5.87 24.30 -1.84
N LYS A 287 -5.40 23.56 -2.85
CA LYS A 287 -5.28 22.10 -2.81
C LYS A 287 -4.44 21.62 -1.63
N TYR A 288 -3.22 22.14 -1.45
CA TYR A 288 -2.36 21.71 -0.34
C TYR A 288 -2.83 22.20 1.03
N LYS A 289 -3.47 23.39 1.11
CA LYS A 289 -4.12 23.84 2.35
C LYS A 289 -5.23 22.87 2.78
N MET A 290 -6.03 22.41 1.82
CA MET A 290 -7.12 21.48 2.08
C MET A 290 -6.60 20.07 2.38
N ALA A 291 -5.57 19.59 1.68
CA ALA A 291 -4.87 18.35 2.01
C ALA A 291 -4.28 18.37 3.43
N ALA A 292 -3.68 19.50 3.86
CA ALA A 292 -3.23 19.69 5.23
C ALA A 292 -4.37 19.65 6.26
N SER A 293 -5.56 20.09 5.86
CA SER A 293 -6.73 20.13 6.73
C SER A 293 -7.40 18.77 6.90
N TYR A 294 -7.45 17.94 5.86
CA TYR A 294 -8.27 16.72 5.84
C TYR A 294 -7.49 15.42 5.59
N ILE A 295 -6.18 15.47 5.35
CA ILE A 295 -5.37 14.26 5.11
C ILE A 295 -4.17 14.26 6.07
N ASN A 296 -3.18 15.12 5.83
CA ASN A 296 -1.96 15.16 6.63
C ASN A 296 -1.48 16.61 6.78
N ARG A 297 -1.40 17.12 8.01
CA ARG A 297 -1.00 18.51 8.33
C ARG A 297 0.32 18.92 7.68
N TYR A 298 1.27 18.00 7.60
CA TYR A 298 2.61 18.25 7.04
C TYR A 298 2.66 18.21 5.53
N THR A 299 1.56 17.91 4.84
CA THR A 299 1.48 17.95 3.37
C THR A 299 2.02 19.26 2.80
N ASN A 300 1.72 20.41 3.42
CA ASN A 300 2.23 21.71 2.97
C ASN A 300 3.76 21.82 3.09
N VAL A 301 4.33 21.28 4.18
CA VAL A 301 5.78 21.29 4.41
C VAL A 301 6.45 20.38 3.40
N LEU A 302 5.98 19.12 3.30
CA LEU A 302 6.46 18.11 2.35
C LEU A 302 6.39 18.61 0.91
N PHE A 303 5.28 19.25 0.52
CA PHE A 303 5.10 19.88 -0.78
C PHE A 303 6.11 21.00 -1.06
N ARG A 304 6.30 21.91 -0.10
CA ARG A 304 7.17 23.08 -0.29
C ARG A 304 8.65 22.69 -0.30
N THR A 305 9.03 21.62 0.39
CA THR A 305 10.41 21.11 0.41
C THR A 305 10.77 20.27 -0.83
N THR A 306 9.82 19.57 -1.44
CA THR A 306 10.08 18.58 -2.54
C THR A 306 9.84 19.07 -3.97
N THR A 307 9.67 20.38 -4.17
CA THR A 307 9.23 21.01 -5.43
C THR A 307 7.79 20.66 -5.83
N PRO A 308 6.95 21.66 -6.14
CA PRO A 308 5.60 21.42 -6.61
C PRO A 308 5.53 20.60 -7.91
N MET A 309 4.94 19.42 -7.83
CA MET A 309 4.67 18.56 -8.99
C MET A 309 3.21 18.69 -9.42
N ASN A 310 2.83 19.79 -10.09
CA ASN A 310 1.47 19.92 -10.64
C ASN A 310 1.42 19.39 -12.08
N PHE A 311 1.50 18.07 -12.22
CA PHE A 311 1.38 17.39 -13.51
C PHE A 311 -0.09 17.18 -13.85
N LYS A 312 -0.47 17.51 -15.09
CA LYS A 312 -1.83 17.31 -15.61
C LYS A 312 -1.90 16.27 -16.72
N LYS A 313 -0.75 15.93 -17.30
CA LYS A 313 -0.61 14.93 -18.35
C LYS A 313 0.61 14.06 -18.09
N VAL A 314 0.47 12.76 -18.29
CA VAL A 314 1.54 11.74 -18.18
C VAL A 314 1.36 10.69 -19.26
N SER A 315 2.44 10.29 -19.92
CA SER A 315 2.39 9.34 -21.03
C SER A 315 3.73 8.64 -21.18
N GLY A 316 3.73 7.31 -21.30
CA GLY A 316 4.98 6.53 -21.36
C GLY A 316 5.82 6.78 -20.11
N SER A 317 7.09 7.15 -20.27
CA SER A 317 7.96 7.54 -19.15
C SER A 317 7.92 9.03 -18.81
N GLN A 318 7.03 9.84 -19.42
CA GLN A 318 7.15 11.30 -19.39
C GLN A 318 6.02 11.98 -18.61
N PHE A 319 6.40 12.94 -17.78
CA PHE A 319 5.51 13.87 -17.09
C PHE A 319 5.54 15.25 -17.73
N TYR A 320 4.37 15.88 -17.83
CA TYR A 320 4.22 17.18 -18.48
C TYR A 320 3.62 18.22 -17.53
N THR A 321 4.30 19.37 -17.38
CA THR A 321 3.78 20.48 -16.54
C THR A 321 2.82 21.37 -17.31
N ASN A 322 1.75 21.83 -16.64
CA ASN A 322 0.93 22.95 -17.10
C ASN A 322 1.66 24.26 -16.77
N LYS A 323 2.21 24.96 -17.76
CA LYS A 323 2.47 26.39 -17.62
C LYS A 323 1.51 27.14 -18.52
N GLU A 324 0.30 27.36 -18.03
CA GLU A 324 -0.78 28.16 -18.66
C GLU A 324 -0.38 29.60 -19.04
N LYS A 325 0.86 30.05 -18.72
CA LYS A 325 1.37 31.39 -19.06
C LYS A 325 2.79 31.44 -19.64
N LYS A 326 3.39 30.32 -20.09
CA LYS A 326 4.66 30.35 -20.85
C LYS A 326 4.67 29.32 -21.99
N PRO A 327 5.20 29.65 -23.18
CA PRO A 327 5.06 28.85 -24.41
C PRO A 327 5.82 27.51 -24.46
N SER A 328 6.40 27.00 -23.37
CA SER A 328 7.13 25.71 -23.38
C SER A 328 6.66 24.76 -22.27
N GLN A 329 5.97 23.70 -22.68
CA GLN A 329 5.66 22.55 -21.83
C GLN A 329 6.97 21.87 -21.42
N LYS A 330 7.24 21.76 -20.12
CA LYS A 330 8.41 21.04 -19.63
C LYS A 330 8.08 19.55 -19.49
N GLN A 331 8.98 18.72 -20.01
CA GLN A 331 8.96 17.27 -19.89
C GLN A 331 9.92 16.82 -18.78
N TYR A 332 9.51 15.81 -18.01
CA TYR A 332 10.32 15.20 -16.96
C TYR A 332 10.26 13.68 -17.10
N LEU A 333 11.41 13.03 -16.98
CA LEU A 333 11.51 11.59 -17.04
C LEU A 333 11.07 10.97 -15.70
N ASP A 334 10.15 10.02 -15.76
CA ASP A 334 9.73 9.21 -14.62
C ASP A 334 10.77 8.15 -14.30
N CYS A 335 11.41 8.30 -13.16
CA CYS A 335 12.23 7.26 -12.56
C CYS A 335 11.73 6.89 -11.16
N VAL A 336 10.48 7.21 -10.81
CA VAL A 336 9.82 6.69 -9.59
C VAL A 336 8.91 5.53 -9.94
N GLY A 337 8.29 5.57 -11.12
CA GLY A 337 7.44 4.50 -11.63
C GLY A 337 6.30 4.16 -10.68
N GLY A 338 5.72 5.15 -9.99
CA GLY A 338 4.69 4.91 -8.99
C GLY A 338 5.14 4.05 -7.81
N SER A 339 6.40 4.17 -7.38
CA SER A 339 7.03 3.28 -6.39
C SER A 339 7.18 1.84 -6.87
N GLY A 340 7.44 1.65 -8.18
CA GLY A 340 7.68 0.35 -8.81
C GLY A 340 6.47 -0.28 -9.50
N CYS A 341 5.32 0.40 -9.51
CA CYS A 341 4.11 -0.06 -10.19
C CYS A 341 4.15 0.12 -11.72
N ASN A 342 4.99 1.02 -12.24
CA ASN A 342 5.11 1.31 -13.66
C ASN A 342 6.14 0.40 -14.33
N LEU A 343 5.70 -0.58 -15.12
CA LEU A 343 6.63 -1.39 -15.91
C LEU A 343 6.72 -0.94 -17.36
N ILE A 344 5.60 -0.56 -17.98
CA ILE A 344 5.57 -0.27 -19.43
C ILE A 344 5.20 1.18 -19.76
N GLY A 345 5.11 2.05 -18.76
CA GLY A 345 4.81 3.47 -18.92
C GLY A 345 3.34 3.83 -18.64
N HIS A 346 3.10 5.11 -18.40
CA HIS A 346 1.80 5.68 -18.06
C HIS A 346 0.85 5.72 -19.27
N ASN A 347 -0.45 5.49 -19.02
CA ASN A 347 -1.55 5.71 -19.98
C ASN A 347 -1.28 5.14 -21.38
N ARG A 348 -0.93 3.85 -21.42
CA ARG A 348 -0.77 3.08 -22.66
C ARG A 348 -2.11 2.91 -23.36
N ASP A 349 -2.17 3.23 -24.64
CA ASP A 349 -3.41 3.10 -25.42
C ASP A 349 -3.78 1.64 -25.66
N GLU A 350 -2.80 0.74 -25.59
CA GLU A 350 -2.97 -0.71 -25.66
C GLU A 350 -3.80 -1.26 -24.51
N ILE A 351 -3.81 -0.59 -23.34
CA ILE A 351 -4.73 -0.98 -22.26
C ILE A 351 -6.18 -0.79 -22.72
N ILE A 352 -6.47 0.25 -23.51
CA ILE A 352 -7.81 0.44 -24.06
C ILE A 352 -8.12 -0.65 -25.07
N THR A 353 -7.25 -0.86 -26.06
CA THR A 353 -7.54 -1.76 -27.19
C THR A 353 -7.46 -3.23 -26.82
N GLU A 354 -6.59 -3.61 -25.88
CA GLU A 354 -6.34 -5.01 -25.50
C GLU A 354 -7.08 -5.43 -24.23
N VAL A 355 -7.35 -4.50 -23.31
CA VAL A 355 -8.01 -4.83 -22.04
C VAL A 355 -9.44 -4.32 -22.01
N ILE A 356 -9.64 -3.02 -22.15
CA ILE A 356 -10.95 -2.39 -21.92
C ILE A 356 -11.96 -2.77 -23.02
N ASP A 357 -11.59 -2.60 -24.29
CA ASP A 357 -12.48 -2.85 -25.43
C ASP A 357 -12.73 -4.35 -25.67
N LYS A 358 -11.87 -5.24 -25.13
CA LYS A 358 -11.97 -6.69 -25.24
C LYS A 358 -12.47 -7.39 -23.97
N HIS A 359 -12.72 -6.65 -22.89
CA HIS A 359 -13.15 -7.27 -21.63
C HIS A 359 -14.55 -7.89 -21.78
N ASN A 360 -14.66 -9.17 -21.47
CA ASN A 360 -15.90 -9.92 -21.48
C ASN A 360 -16.15 -10.55 -20.10
N VAL A 361 -17.25 -10.17 -19.45
CA VAL A 361 -17.60 -10.63 -18.10
C VAL A 361 -17.80 -12.15 -17.98
N ASN A 362 -17.97 -12.85 -19.11
CA ASN A 362 -18.12 -14.30 -19.16
C ASN A 362 -16.79 -15.07 -19.29
N VAL A 363 -15.67 -14.37 -19.43
CA VAL A 363 -14.33 -14.98 -19.54
C VAL A 363 -13.66 -15.03 -18.18
N ASP A 364 -13.11 -16.18 -17.82
CA ASP A 364 -12.29 -16.33 -16.61
C ASP A 364 -10.82 -15.95 -16.90
N TYR A 365 -10.58 -14.64 -16.92
CA TYR A 365 -9.24 -14.08 -17.06
C TYR A 365 -8.32 -14.49 -15.91
N PHE A 366 -8.88 -14.72 -14.72
CA PHE A 366 -8.09 -15.15 -13.57
C PHE A 366 -7.48 -16.55 -13.78
N ALA A 367 -8.25 -17.52 -14.29
CA ALA A 367 -7.71 -18.85 -14.61
C ALA A 367 -6.55 -18.79 -15.63
N SER A 368 -6.65 -17.89 -16.61
CA SER A 368 -5.58 -17.70 -17.60
C SER A 368 -4.33 -17.05 -16.98
N LEU A 369 -4.52 -16.05 -16.11
CA LEU A 369 -3.44 -15.42 -15.35
C LEU A 369 -2.75 -16.42 -14.42
N GLU A 370 -3.53 -17.23 -13.69
CA GLU A 370 -3.03 -18.26 -12.77
C GLU A 370 -2.17 -19.27 -13.53
N ALA A 371 -2.64 -19.79 -14.67
CA ALA A 371 -1.87 -20.72 -15.49
C ALA A 371 -0.54 -20.13 -16.00
N SER A 372 -0.56 -18.87 -16.47
CA SER A 372 0.66 -18.16 -16.89
C SER A 372 1.64 -17.98 -15.72
N MET A 373 1.14 -17.56 -14.56
CA MET A 373 1.95 -17.37 -13.36
C MET A 373 2.48 -18.70 -12.81
N ALA A 374 1.73 -19.79 -12.93
CA ALA A 374 2.17 -21.13 -12.55
C ALA A 374 3.37 -21.59 -13.38
N GLN A 375 3.36 -21.34 -14.70
CA GLN A 375 4.51 -21.64 -15.56
C GLN A 375 5.75 -20.84 -15.18
N GLN A 376 5.57 -19.56 -14.82
CA GLN A 376 6.67 -18.66 -14.47
C GLN A 376 7.25 -18.90 -13.07
N THR A 377 6.43 -19.41 -12.13
CA THR A 377 6.81 -19.58 -10.72
C THR A 377 7.07 -21.02 -10.30
N GLY A 378 6.48 -21.99 -11.01
CA GLY A 378 6.43 -23.39 -10.61
C GLY A 378 5.49 -23.66 -9.44
N LEU A 379 4.53 -22.77 -9.15
CA LEU A 379 3.55 -22.89 -8.07
C LEU A 379 2.13 -22.96 -8.65
N ASP A 380 1.30 -23.84 -8.09
CA ASP A 380 0.08 -24.32 -8.76
C ASP A 380 -1.17 -23.47 -8.50
N VAL A 381 -1.25 -22.83 -7.33
CA VAL A 381 -2.49 -22.17 -6.86
C VAL A 381 -2.25 -20.69 -6.61
N GLY A 382 -3.09 -19.84 -7.18
CA GLY A 382 -3.04 -18.38 -7.05
C GLY A 382 -4.25 -17.81 -6.32
N PHE A 383 -4.05 -16.90 -5.38
CA PHE A 383 -5.12 -16.08 -4.78
C PHE A 383 -4.94 -14.61 -5.13
N MET A 384 -6.00 -13.99 -5.65
CA MET A 384 -6.02 -12.56 -5.95
C MET A 384 -6.08 -11.71 -4.68
N GLY A 385 -5.42 -10.56 -4.74
CA GLY A 385 -5.58 -9.47 -3.79
C GLY A 385 -5.62 -8.13 -4.52
N ASN A 386 -5.60 -7.05 -3.74
CA ASN A 386 -5.65 -5.67 -4.25
C ASN A 386 -4.43 -4.82 -3.89
N SER A 387 -3.51 -5.36 -3.08
CA SER A 387 -2.29 -4.68 -2.67
C SER A 387 -1.19 -5.66 -2.30
N GLY A 388 0.04 -5.15 -2.20
CA GLY A 388 1.15 -5.94 -1.68
C GLY A 388 0.89 -6.46 -0.26
N ALA A 389 0.30 -5.64 0.61
CA ALA A 389 0.04 -6.04 1.99
C ALA A 389 -1.03 -7.15 2.08
N SER A 390 -2.07 -7.12 1.24
CA SER A 390 -3.06 -8.21 1.20
C SER A 390 -2.49 -9.51 0.62
N ALA A 391 -1.53 -9.43 -0.30
CA ALA A 391 -0.81 -10.61 -0.78
C ALA A 391 0.05 -11.25 0.32
N VAL A 392 0.82 -10.43 1.06
CA VAL A 392 1.62 -10.91 2.19
C VAL A 392 0.75 -11.49 3.30
N GLU A 393 -0.35 -10.83 3.62
CA GLU A 393 -1.30 -11.32 4.62
C GLU A 393 -1.85 -12.69 4.23
N THR A 394 -2.25 -12.86 2.97
CA THR A 394 -2.66 -14.16 2.43
C THR A 394 -1.53 -15.19 2.55
N ALA A 395 -0.31 -14.84 2.15
CA ALA A 395 0.85 -15.73 2.23
C ALA A 395 1.14 -16.21 3.66
N ILE A 396 1.15 -15.30 4.63
CA ILE A 396 1.38 -15.60 6.05
C ILE A 396 0.28 -16.52 6.58
N ILE A 397 -0.99 -16.19 6.34
CA ILE A 397 -2.13 -16.97 6.83
C ILE A 397 -2.10 -18.38 6.23
N MET A 398 -1.91 -18.51 4.91
CA MET A 398 -1.83 -19.82 4.26
C MET A 398 -0.65 -20.65 4.78
N ALA A 399 0.50 -20.03 5.02
CA ALA A 399 1.66 -20.73 5.58
C ALA A 399 1.39 -21.26 7.00
N LEU A 400 0.81 -20.43 7.88
CA LEU A 400 0.47 -20.83 9.25
C LEU A 400 -0.59 -21.94 9.26
N LEU A 401 -1.62 -21.84 8.43
CA LEU A 401 -2.64 -22.89 8.28
C LEU A 401 -2.05 -24.19 7.72
N ALA A 402 -1.13 -24.10 6.75
CA ALA A 402 -0.50 -25.27 6.15
C ALA A 402 0.50 -25.98 7.07
N ASN A 403 1.02 -25.30 8.10
CA ASN A 403 1.97 -25.84 9.07
C ASN A 403 1.37 -25.88 10.48
N LYS A 404 0.19 -26.50 10.62
CA LYS A 404 -0.50 -26.69 11.90
C LYS A 404 0.45 -27.22 12.97
N GLY A 405 0.57 -26.50 14.08
CA GLY A 405 1.45 -26.82 15.21
C GLY A 405 2.76 -26.03 15.24
N LYS A 406 3.20 -25.46 14.13
CA LYS A 406 4.30 -24.49 14.06
C LYS A 406 3.73 -23.09 13.93
N LYS A 407 4.32 -22.14 14.64
CA LYS A 407 3.75 -20.79 14.78
C LYS A 407 4.76 -19.68 14.46
N LYS A 408 6.05 -20.00 14.53
CA LYS A 408 7.11 -19.00 14.41
C LYS A 408 7.31 -18.56 12.96
N ILE A 409 7.29 -17.26 12.74
CA ILE A 409 7.62 -16.62 11.47
C ILE A 409 9.02 -16.03 11.59
N VAL A 410 9.94 -16.45 10.72
CA VAL A 410 11.30 -15.88 10.65
C VAL A 410 11.35 -14.85 9.53
N VAL A 411 11.83 -13.65 9.84
CA VAL A 411 11.97 -12.53 8.91
C VAL A 411 13.36 -11.91 9.02
N PHE A 412 13.84 -11.28 7.95
CA PHE A 412 15.14 -10.60 7.95
C PHE A 412 14.98 -9.08 8.17
N SER A 413 15.83 -8.48 8.99
CA SER A 413 15.83 -7.03 9.20
C SER A 413 16.14 -6.32 7.87
N GLY A 414 15.37 -5.27 7.54
CA GLY A 414 15.40 -4.57 6.26
C GLY A 414 14.27 -4.96 5.29
N ASN A 415 13.48 -5.99 5.63
CA ASN A 415 12.33 -6.43 4.85
C ASN A 415 11.13 -5.47 5.00
N TYR A 416 10.39 -5.26 3.91
CA TYR A 416 9.16 -4.48 3.89
C TYR A 416 8.01 -5.27 3.25
N ALA A 417 7.16 -5.87 4.07
CA ALA A 417 6.07 -6.73 3.62
C ALA A 417 4.70 -6.01 3.59
N GLY A 418 4.62 -4.81 4.14
CA GLY A 418 3.40 -4.00 4.16
C GLY A 418 3.02 -3.53 5.56
N LYS A 419 1.85 -2.94 5.70
CA LYS A 419 1.43 -2.27 6.95
C LYS A 419 0.03 -2.67 7.43
N THR A 420 -0.56 -3.76 6.92
CA THR A 420 -1.71 -4.37 7.62
C THR A 420 -1.27 -4.97 8.94
N LEU A 421 -2.18 -5.20 9.90
CA LEU A 421 -1.80 -5.78 11.20
C LEU A 421 -1.20 -7.19 11.08
N VAL A 422 -1.45 -7.90 9.97
CA VAL A 422 -0.79 -9.16 9.65
C VAL A 422 0.53 -8.95 8.90
N ALA A 423 0.52 -8.20 7.79
CA ALA A 423 1.72 -8.02 6.95
C ALA A 423 2.84 -7.24 7.65
N ILE A 424 2.51 -6.46 8.68
CA ILE A 424 3.49 -5.74 9.48
C ILE A 424 4.43 -6.68 10.24
N ASN A 425 4.00 -7.91 10.55
CA ASN A 425 4.87 -8.96 11.12
C ASN A 425 6.00 -9.36 10.16
N GLY A 426 5.82 -9.13 8.86
CA GLY A 426 6.84 -9.29 7.83
C GLY A 426 7.73 -8.05 7.63
N THR A 427 7.48 -6.94 8.32
CA THR A 427 8.19 -5.66 8.13
C THR A 427 9.09 -5.37 9.31
N SER A 428 10.32 -4.89 9.05
CA SER A 428 11.33 -4.69 10.10
C SER A 428 11.36 -3.29 10.74
N ASP A 429 10.40 -2.43 10.41
CA ASP A 429 10.30 -1.08 10.98
C ASP A 429 9.85 -1.15 12.46
N ASP A 430 10.05 -0.09 13.24
CA ASP A 430 9.52 -0.03 14.62
C ASP A 430 7.99 0.09 14.59
N HIS A 431 7.33 -0.86 15.26
CA HIS A 431 5.88 -1.04 15.27
C HIS A 431 5.29 -1.10 16.68
N SER A 432 6.08 -0.77 17.71
CA SER A 432 5.69 -0.76 19.13
C SER A 432 4.46 0.10 19.43
N ASN A 433 4.17 1.10 18.59
CA ASN A 433 2.99 1.96 18.70
C ASN A 433 1.68 1.30 18.27
N PHE A 434 1.73 0.07 17.74
CA PHE A 434 0.57 -0.70 17.25
C PHE A 434 0.27 -1.96 18.07
N GLU A 435 1.06 -2.19 19.10
CA GLU A 435 0.93 -3.35 20.00
C GLU A 435 -0.45 -3.46 20.64
N PRO A 436 -0.90 -4.69 20.95
CA PRO A 436 -0.17 -5.95 20.77
C PRO A 436 -0.11 -6.42 19.30
N LEU A 437 1.02 -7.00 18.89
CA LEU A 437 1.24 -7.63 17.57
C LEU A 437 1.51 -9.13 17.76
N TYR A 438 1.54 -9.90 16.66
CA TYR A 438 1.74 -11.34 16.74
C TYR A 438 3.07 -11.69 17.43
N ALA A 439 2.99 -12.50 18.49
CA ALA A 439 4.15 -12.74 19.38
C ALA A 439 5.20 -13.67 18.77
N GLU A 440 4.82 -14.52 17.82
CA GLU A 440 5.67 -15.59 17.29
C GLU A 440 6.46 -15.13 16.05
N VAL A 441 7.12 -13.97 16.14
CA VAL A 441 7.94 -13.41 15.06
C VAL A 441 9.40 -13.31 15.52
N GLU A 442 10.30 -13.95 14.77
CA GLU A 442 11.74 -13.87 14.99
C GLU A 442 12.40 -13.03 13.89
N MET A 443 13.10 -11.97 14.29
CA MET A 443 13.81 -11.06 13.38
C MET A 443 15.31 -11.34 13.38
N ILE A 444 15.85 -11.76 12.23
CA ILE A 444 17.28 -12.00 12.04
C ILE A 444 17.92 -10.84 11.28
N ASN A 445 19.02 -10.27 11.76
CA ASN A 445 19.79 -9.33 10.94
C ASN A 445 20.67 -10.10 9.95
N PRO A 446 20.38 -10.08 8.63
CA PRO A 446 21.11 -10.91 7.68
C PRO A 446 22.55 -10.45 7.45
N PHE A 447 22.92 -9.24 7.86
CA PHE A 447 24.26 -8.69 7.64
C PHE A 447 25.10 -8.62 8.93
N ALA A 448 24.59 -9.15 10.05
CA ALA A 448 25.35 -9.28 11.27
C ALA A 448 26.39 -10.41 11.18
N GLY A 449 27.50 -10.30 11.90
CA GLY A 449 28.50 -11.38 11.98
C GLY A 449 27.94 -12.67 12.60
N SER A 450 26.87 -12.58 13.41
CA SER A 450 26.17 -13.71 14.02
C SER A 450 25.05 -14.29 13.14
N ALA A 451 24.71 -13.68 11.99
CA ALA A 451 23.50 -13.96 11.24
C ALA A 451 23.29 -15.45 10.93
N ARG A 452 24.37 -16.14 10.54
CA ARG A 452 24.34 -17.58 10.25
C ARG A 452 23.99 -18.40 11.50
N TYR A 453 24.61 -18.10 12.62
CA TYR A 453 24.38 -18.80 13.89
C TYR A 453 22.96 -18.55 14.40
N ASP A 454 22.52 -17.29 14.37
CA ASP A 454 21.18 -16.90 14.83
C ASP A 454 20.09 -17.57 14.00
N LEU A 455 20.24 -17.56 12.67
CA LEU A 455 19.33 -18.26 11.77
C LEU A 455 19.34 -19.78 12.03
N GLU A 456 20.52 -20.40 12.10
CA GLU A 456 20.63 -21.84 12.35
C GLU A 456 19.99 -22.26 13.67
N LYS A 457 20.20 -21.48 14.74
CA LYS A 457 19.63 -21.71 16.07
C LYS A 457 18.10 -21.72 16.01
N VAL A 458 17.50 -20.75 15.34
CA VAL A 458 16.04 -20.61 15.27
C VAL A 458 15.43 -21.69 14.38
N LEU A 459 16.02 -22.00 13.23
CA LEU A 459 15.51 -23.07 12.36
C LEU A 459 15.51 -24.43 13.07
N LYS A 460 16.51 -24.68 13.92
CA LYS A 460 16.64 -25.93 14.70
C LYS A 460 15.63 -26.08 15.84
N THR A 461 14.84 -25.05 16.20
CA THR A 461 13.80 -25.23 17.21
C THR A 461 12.64 -26.09 16.72
N ASN A 462 12.51 -26.29 15.40
CA ASN A 462 11.39 -26.98 14.76
C ASN A 462 10.01 -26.32 15.01
N GLU A 463 9.98 -25.07 15.45
CA GLU A 463 8.75 -24.28 15.65
C GLU A 463 8.44 -23.35 14.49
N VAL A 464 9.37 -23.23 13.52
CA VAL A 464 9.28 -22.32 12.38
C VAL A 464 8.24 -22.83 11.39
N ALA A 465 7.17 -22.05 11.22
CA ALA A 465 6.15 -22.30 10.21
C ALA A 465 6.57 -21.72 8.85
N LEU A 466 7.13 -20.51 8.85
CA LEU A 466 7.42 -19.73 7.65
C LEU A 466 8.73 -18.95 7.82
N VAL A 467 9.58 -19.00 6.81
CA VAL A 467 10.65 -18.01 6.60
C VAL A 467 10.19 -17.07 5.48
N TRP A 468 10.03 -15.79 5.78
CA TRP A 468 9.48 -14.77 4.87
C TRP A 468 10.51 -13.67 4.55
N PHE A 469 10.80 -13.45 3.26
CA PHE A 469 11.80 -12.44 2.88
C PHE A 469 11.70 -11.91 1.44
N GLU A 470 12.17 -10.68 1.24
CA GLU A 470 12.66 -10.17 -0.05
C GLU A 470 14.10 -10.66 -0.28
N TYR A 471 14.38 -11.35 -1.40
CA TYR A 471 15.77 -11.76 -1.72
C TYR A 471 16.68 -10.55 -1.92
N ILE A 472 16.15 -9.52 -2.59
CA ILE A 472 16.78 -8.22 -2.72
C ILE A 472 15.93 -7.23 -1.92
N GLN A 473 16.48 -6.62 -0.87
CA GLN A 473 15.71 -5.74 0.00
C GLN A 473 15.42 -4.39 -0.68
N GLY A 474 14.15 -4.05 -0.90
CA GLY A 474 13.72 -2.88 -1.68
C GLY A 474 14.14 -1.52 -1.14
N GLY A 475 14.36 -1.41 0.17
CA GLY A 475 14.80 -0.18 0.82
C GLY A 475 16.28 0.15 0.58
N VAL A 476 17.13 -0.88 0.53
CA VAL A 476 18.60 -0.75 0.51
C VAL A 476 19.27 -1.32 -0.74
N LEU A 477 18.54 -2.09 -1.56
CA LEU A 477 19.04 -2.77 -2.75
C LEU A 477 20.17 -3.77 -2.45
N LEU A 478 20.13 -4.41 -1.28
CA LEU A 478 21.09 -5.44 -0.86
C LEU A 478 20.48 -6.82 -1.02
N LYS A 479 21.27 -7.77 -1.53
CA LYS A 479 20.89 -9.19 -1.62
C LYS A 479 21.14 -9.85 -0.27
N LEU A 480 20.29 -10.81 0.10
CA LEU A 480 20.59 -11.68 1.24
C LEU A 480 21.89 -12.47 0.98
N PRO A 481 22.75 -12.65 2.00
CA PRO A 481 24.00 -13.39 1.84
C PRO A 481 23.79 -14.82 1.34
N PRO A 482 24.60 -15.29 0.37
CA PRO A 482 24.45 -16.64 -0.21
C PRO A 482 24.54 -17.78 0.80
N ASP A 483 25.27 -17.60 1.91
CA ASP A 483 25.42 -18.62 2.95
C ASP A 483 24.14 -18.78 3.79
N LEU A 484 23.37 -17.70 4.03
CA LEU A 484 22.05 -17.77 4.66
C LEU A 484 21.04 -18.46 3.73
N ILE A 485 21.05 -18.11 2.43
CA ILE A 485 20.23 -18.77 1.41
C ILE A 485 20.53 -20.28 1.35
N SER A 486 21.80 -20.66 1.38
CA SER A 486 22.23 -22.07 1.42
C SER A 486 21.74 -22.78 2.69
N LEU A 487 21.80 -22.10 3.84
CA LEU A 487 21.32 -22.63 5.11
C LEU A 487 19.81 -22.92 5.09
N LEU A 488 19.02 -21.99 4.55
CA LEU A 488 17.58 -22.17 4.36
C LEU A 488 17.26 -23.38 3.50
N ASN A 489 18.00 -23.60 2.42
CA ASN A 489 17.79 -24.77 1.56
C ASN A 489 18.23 -26.08 2.24
N LYS A 490 19.33 -26.06 3.00
CA LYS A 490 19.85 -27.22 3.72
C LYS A 490 18.87 -27.78 4.75
N TYR A 491 18.20 -26.89 5.49
CA TYR A 491 17.40 -27.26 6.65
C TYR A 491 15.88 -27.36 6.38
N LYS A 492 15.44 -26.96 5.18
CA LYS A 492 14.02 -26.94 4.80
C LYS A 492 13.35 -28.30 5.00
N GLU A 493 13.91 -29.35 4.42
CA GLU A 493 13.34 -30.71 4.50
C GLU A 493 13.39 -31.27 5.93
N THR A 494 14.50 -31.05 6.64
CA THR A 494 14.70 -31.58 8.00
C THR A 494 13.72 -30.99 9.02
N PHE A 495 13.49 -29.68 8.95
CA PHE A 495 12.63 -28.98 9.90
C PHE A 495 11.29 -28.55 9.29
N ASN A 496 10.96 -29.02 8.08
CA ASN A 496 9.69 -28.85 7.39
C ASN A 496 9.02 -27.47 7.62
N TYR A 497 9.76 -26.40 7.35
CA TYR A 497 9.24 -25.03 7.33
C TYR A 497 9.01 -24.57 5.88
N LEU A 498 8.09 -23.63 5.69
CA LEU A 498 7.82 -23.05 4.39
C LEU A 498 8.76 -21.87 4.10
N ILE A 499 9.10 -21.68 2.84
CA ILE A 499 9.84 -20.52 2.35
C ILE A 499 8.90 -19.65 1.53
N GLY A 500 8.64 -18.43 2.00
CA GLY A 500 7.87 -17.42 1.30
C GLY A 500 8.77 -16.30 0.79
N VAL A 501 8.62 -15.93 -0.48
CA VAL A 501 9.42 -14.87 -1.11
C VAL A 501 8.54 -13.71 -1.56
N ASP A 502 8.92 -12.51 -1.13
CA ASP A 502 8.28 -11.27 -1.57
C ASP A 502 8.90 -10.79 -2.90
N GLU A 503 8.17 -10.97 -4.00
CA GLU A 503 8.55 -10.50 -5.34
C GLU A 503 7.75 -9.26 -5.76
N ILE A 504 7.08 -8.58 -4.81
CA ILE A 504 6.20 -7.45 -5.09
C ILE A 504 6.97 -6.30 -5.77
N LEU A 505 8.22 -6.04 -5.39
CA LEU A 505 9.04 -5.00 -6.01
C LEU A 505 10.01 -5.51 -7.06
N HIS A 506 10.61 -6.69 -6.85
CA HIS A 506 11.74 -7.17 -7.66
C HIS A 506 11.39 -8.26 -8.67
N GLY A 507 10.17 -8.78 -8.62
CA GLY A 507 9.64 -9.71 -9.61
C GLY A 507 9.28 -9.01 -10.92
N VAL A 508 8.67 -9.78 -11.81
CA VAL A 508 8.17 -9.36 -13.12
C VAL A 508 9.25 -8.60 -13.90
N TYR A 509 10.43 -9.22 -14.02
CA TYR A 509 11.57 -8.75 -14.81
C TYR A 509 12.29 -7.47 -14.32
N ARG A 510 11.91 -6.87 -13.18
CA ARG A 510 12.59 -5.68 -12.65
C ARG A 510 14.11 -5.86 -12.53
N THR A 511 14.54 -7.05 -12.12
CA THR A 511 15.94 -7.41 -11.93
C THR A 511 16.59 -8.08 -13.15
N GLY A 512 15.86 -8.22 -14.26
CA GLY A 512 16.28 -8.91 -15.47
C GLY A 512 15.76 -10.35 -15.58
N ASN A 513 15.45 -11.00 -14.46
CA ASN A 513 14.76 -12.29 -14.41
C ASN A 513 13.30 -12.11 -13.98
N PHE A 514 12.41 -13.04 -14.35
CA PHE A 514 11.01 -12.97 -13.92
C PHE A 514 10.89 -12.91 -12.40
N LEU A 515 11.59 -13.79 -11.68
CA LEU A 515 11.73 -13.72 -10.22
C LEU A 515 13.17 -13.33 -9.86
N SER A 516 13.33 -12.48 -8.86
CA SER A 516 14.65 -12.16 -8.32
C SER A 516 15.31 -13.39 -7.70
N ILE A 517 14.52 -14.30 -7.09
CA ILE A 517 15.00 -15.52 -6.45
C ILE A 517 15.58 -16.55 -7.44
N HIS A 518 15.29 -16.44 -8.74
CA HIS A 518 15.90 -17.28 -9.80
C HIS A 518 17.44 -17.13 -9.89
N GLN A 519 18.00 -16.13 -9.21
CA GLN A 519 19.45 -15.99 -9.04
C GLN A 519 20.05 -16.96 -7.99
N THR A 520 19.20 -17.76 -7.34
CA THR A 520 19.56 -18.72 -6.29
C THR A 520 19.02 -20.11 -6.63
N LYS A 521 19.31 -21.11 -5.77
CA LYS A 521 18.79 -22.48 -5.90
C LYS A 521 17.59 -22.77 -4.97
N ILE A 522 17.09 -21.77 -4.24
CA ILE A 522 15.93 -21.95 -3.35
C ILE A 522 14.68 -22.20 -4.19
N LYS A 523 13.88 -23.18 -3.76
CA LYS A 523 12.52 -23.41 -4.24
C LYS A 523 11.52 -22.85 -3.21
N PRO A 524 10.91 -21.67 -3.48
CA PRO A 524 9.90 -21.11 -2.60
C PRO A 524 8.63 -21.98 -2.62
N ASP A 525 7.88 -21.95 -1.53
CA ASP A 525 6.56 -22.60 -1.42
C ASP A 525 5.42 -21.60 -1.66
N ILE A 526 5.70 -20.31 -1.46
CA ILE A 526 4.77 -19.19 -1.62
C ILE A 526 5.53 -17.99 -2.20
N ILE A 527 4.93 -17.28 -3.16
CA ILE A 527 5.47 -16.05 -3.74
C ILE A 527 4.36 -15.00 -3.87
N THR A 528 4.66 -13.75 -3.52
CA THR A 528 3.72 -12.63 -3.66
C THR A 528 4.11 -11.65 -4.77
N PHE A 529 3.09 -11.14 -5.47
CA PHE A 529 3.20 -10.15 -6.53
C PHE A 529 2.19 -9.03 -6.31
N SER A 530 2.53 -7.80 -6.67
CA SER A 530 1.59 -6.67 -6.78
C SER A 530 2.23 -5.64 -7.71
N LYS A 531 2.23 -4.35 -7.36
CA LYS A 531 2.91 -3.24 -8.05
C LYS A 531 2.91 -3.40 -9.58
N ALA A 532 3.95 -4.05 -10.12
CA ALA A 532 4.09 -4.46 -11.51
C ALA A 532 2.77 -4.87 -12.20
N LEU A 533 2.01 -5.77 -11.58
CA LEU A 533 0.77 -6.32 -12.15
C LEU A 533 -0.32 -5.26 -12.37
N SER A 534 -0.29 -4.16 -11.60
CA SER A 534 -1.26 -3.07 -11.75
C SER A 534 -1.01 -2.20 -12.98
N ASN A 535 0.24 -2.16 -13.45
CA ASN A 535 0.76 -1.15 -14.37
C ASN A 535 0.17 0.26 -14.14
N MET A 536 0.05 0.67 -12.86
CA MET A 536 -0.53 1.94 -12.41
C MET A 536 -1.95 2.24 -12.90
N THR A 537 -2.75 1.21 -13.15
CA THR A 537 -4.14 1.34 -13.61
C THR A 537 -5.10 0.87 -12.52
N LEU A 538 -5.15 -0.44 -12.23
CA LEU A 538 -6.04 -1.01 -11.21
C LEU A 538 -5.25 -1.62 -10.04
N PRO A 539 -5.66 -1.43 -8.78
CA PRO A 539 -5.07 -2.15 -7.66
C PRO A 539 -5.23 -3.66 -7.82
N VAL A 540 -4.13 -4.40 -7.79
CA VAL A 540 -4.10 -5.85 -7.94
C VAL A 540 -2.85 -6.44 -7.27
N SER A 541 -3.01 -7.63 -6.75
CA SER A 541 -1.93 -8.48 -6.26
C SER A 541 -2.28 -9.95 -6.45
N LEU A 542 -1.27 -10.81 -6.32
CA LEU A 542 -1.40 -12.25 -6.47
C LEU A 542 -0.48 -12.94 -5.46
N THR A 543 -0.99 -14.00 -4.84
CA THR A 543 -0.22 -14.90 -3.99
C THR A 543 -0.22 -16.27 -4.64
N MET A 544 0.92 -16.70 -5.17
CA MET A 544 1.10 -18.04 -5.72
C MET A 544 1.62 -18.97 -4.62
N MET A 545 1.10 -20.19 -4.53
CA MET A 545 1.54 -21.19 -3.56
C MET A 545 1.52 -22.60 -4.17
N SER A 546 2.32 -23.50 -3.62
CA SER A 546 2.27 -24.91 -4.04
C SER A 546 0.92 -25.55 -3.68
N GLU A 547 0.49 -26.53 -4.48
CA GLU A 547 -0.69 -27.33 -4.21
C GLU A 547 -0.65 -27.95 -2.78
N GLY A 548 0.54 -28.37 -2.32
CA GLY A 548 0.74 -28.93 -0.99
C GLY A 548 0.44 -27.94 0.14
N VAL A 549 0.82 -26.66 -0.02
CA VAL A 549 0.46 -25.60 0.94
C VAL A 549 -1.05 -25.39 0.95
N TYR A 550 -1.66 -25.22 -0.22
CA TYR A 550 -3.10 -25.01 -0.35
C TYR A 550 -3.91 -26.14 0.32
N LYS A 551 -3.64 -27.40 -0.02
CA LYS A 551 -4.36 -28.56 0.55
C LYS A 551 -4.25 -28.64 2.07
N ARG A 552 -3.05 -28.41 2.62
CA ARG A 552 -2.87 -28.43 4.09
C ARG A 552 -3.60 -27.27 4.76
N ALA A 553 -3.61 -26.08 4.15
CA ALA A 553 -4.36 -24.94 4.67
C ALA A 553 -5.88 -25.20 4.67
N VAL A 554 -6.42 -25.77 3.57
CA VAL A 554 -7.83 -26.18 3.46
C VAL A 554 -8.19 -27.17 4.57
N ASN A 555 -7.35 -28.17 4.80
CA ASN A 555 -7.55 -29.16 5.85
C ASN A 555 -7.53 -28.58 7.26
N THR A 556 -6.81 -27.48 7.48
CA THR A 556 -6.77 -26.81 8.78
C THR A 556 -7.96 -25.87 8.98
N ASN A 557 -8.29 -25.02 8.01
CA ASN A 557 -9.41 -24.08 8.11
C ASN A 557 -9.97 -23.68 6.73
N ASN A 558 -10.83 -24.55 6.17
CA ASN A 558 -11.43 -24.33 4.85
C ASN A 558 -12.18 -23.00 4.73
N LYS A 559 -12.84 -22.53 5.80
CA LYS A 559 -13.58 -21.26 5.80
C LYS A 559 -12.66 -20.06 5.51
N VAL A 560 -11.49 -20.00 6.13
CA VAL A 560 -10.51 -18.93 5.88
C VAL A 560 -9.98 -19.01 4.46
N VAL A 561 -9.66 -20.22 3.98
CA VAL A 561 -9.14 -20.42 2.62
C VAL A 561 -10.15 -19.98 1.56
N CYS A 562 -11.40 -20.46 1.64
CA CYS A 562 -12.46 -20.06 0.71
C CYS A 562 -12.73 -18.54 0.73
N PHE A 563 -12.58 -17.89 1.90
CA PHE A 563 -12.71 -16.43 1.97
C PHE A 563 -11.63 -15.73 1.15
N TYR A 564 -10.34 -16.05 1.37
CA TYR A 564 -9.24 -15.40 0.65
C TYR A 564 -9.19 -15.77 -0.84
N GLU A 565 -9.69 -16.94 -1.22
CA GLU A 565 -9.83 -17.35 -2.63
C GLU A 565 -10.79 -16.42 -3.40
N GLU A 566 -11.87 -15.97 -2.76
CA GLU A 566 -12.96 -15.25 -3.45
C GLU A 566 -12.98 -13.73 -3.17
N ILE A 567 -12.64 -13.29 -1.96
CA ILE A 567 -12.96 -11.92 -1.48
C ILE A 567 -12.46 -10.81 -2.42
N PHE A 568 -11.27 -10.95 -3.00
CA PHE A 568 -10.65 -9.94 -3.86
C PHE A 568 -10.52 -10.39 -5.33
N LYS A 569 -11.18 -11.48 -5.73
CA LYS A 569 -11.19 -11.94 -7.11
C LYS A 569 -11.79 -10.84 -8.00
N ASN A 570 -11.06 -10.46 -9.06
CA ASN A 570 -11.47 -9.40 -9.97
C ASN A 570 -11.00 -9.70 -11.39
N GLN A 571 -11.96 -10.01 -12.26
CA GLN A 571 -11.69 -10.43 -13.63
C GLN A 571 -11.09 -9.31 -14.50
N LEU A 572 -11.45 -8.04 -14.28
CA LEU A 572 -10.86 -6.93 -15.02
C LEU A 572 -9.40 -6.68 -14.59
N ALA A 573 -9.12 -6.77 -13.30
CA ALA A 573 -7.76 -6.68 -12.79
C ALA A 573 -6.89 -7.87 -13.24
N ALA A 574 -7.46 -9.07 -13.32
CA ALA A 574 -6.79 -10.24 -13.88
C ALA A 574 -6.50 -10.08 -15.38
N HIS A 575 -7.46 -9.57 -16.16
CA HIS A 575 -7.28 -9.29 -17.59
C HIS A 575 -6.14 -8.28 -17.82
N LEU A 576 -6.12 -7.20 -17.03
CA LEU A 576 -5.05 -6.22 -17.05
C LEU A 576 -3.69 -6.84 -16.70
N ALA A 577 -3.60 -7.61 -15.62
CA ALA A 577 -2.35 -8.24 -15.20
C ALA A 577 -1.83 -9.21 -16.27
N GLY A 578 -2.71 -10.04 -16.85
CA GLY A 578 -2.35 -10.93 -17.97
C GLY A 578 -1.84 -10.16 -19.18
N ASN A 579 -2.50 -9.06 -19.57
CA ASN A 579 -2.03 -8.20 -20.66
C ASN A 579 -0.64 -7.61 -20.39
N VAL A 580 -0.35 -7.20 -19.15
CA VAL A 580 0.98 -6.72 -18.76
C VAL A 580 2.04 -7.81 -18.95
N LEU A 581 1.77 -9.04 -18.51
CA LEU A 581 2.70 -10.16 -18.67
C LEU A 581 2.96 -10.46 -20.15
N ASN A 582 1.90 -10.60 -20.95
CA ASN A 582 2.00 -10.85 -22.39
C ASN A 582 2.82 -9.75 -23.08
N THR A 583 2.54 -8.47 -22.77
CA THR A 583 3.27 -7.34 -23.34
C THR A 583 4.76 -7.39 -22.99
N LEU A 584 5.11 -7.82 -21.78
CA LEU A 584 6.51 -7.92 -21.35
C LEU A 584 7.25 -9.06 -22.06
N GLU A 585 6.57 -10.19 -22.26
CA GLU A 585 7.11 -11.35 -22.98
C GLU A 585 7.28 -11.07 -24.47
N GLU A 586 6.24 -10.56 -25.14
CA GLU A 586 6.26 -10.20 -26.57
C GLU A 586 7.36 -9.19 -26.93
N ASN A 587 7.67 -8.28 -26.00
CA ASN A 587 8.71 -7.26 -26.19
C ASN A 587 10.11 -7.70 -25.72
N ASN A 588 10.32 -8.98 -25.39
CA ASN A 588 11.59 -9.52 -24.88
C ASN A 588 12.18 -8.65 -23.75
N ILE A 589 11.35 -8.26 -22.77
CA ILE A 589 11.70 -7.20 -21.83
C ILE A 589 12.98 -7.50 -21.04
N SER A 590 13.28 -8.78 -20.77
CA SER A 590 14.51 -9.21 -20.08
C SER A 590 15.76 -8.73 -20.82
N GLU A 591 15.78 -8.80 -22.15
CA GLU A 591 16.89 -8.32 -22.96
C GLU A 591 17.04 -6.81 -22.89
N ASN A 592 15.93 -6.06 -22.94
CA ASN A 592 15.98 -4.62 -22.78
C ASN A 592 16.48 -4.23 -21.38
N VAL A 593 16.02 -4.90 -20.32
CA VAL A 593 16.51 -4.67 -18.95
C VAL A 593 18.01 -4.93 -18.85
N LYS A 594 18.52 -6.03 -19.44
CA LYS A 594 19.97 -6.32 -19.49
C LYS A 594 20.74 -5.24 -20.26
N LYS A 595 20.27 -4.87 -21.46
CA LYS A 595 20.88 -3.85 -22.32
C LYS A 595 20.94 -2.49 -21.61
N GLN A 596 19.79 -1.99 -21.13
CA GLN A 596 19.70 -0.67 -20.51
C GLN A 596 20.44 -0.63 -19.17
N SER A 597 20.37 -1.68 -18.36
CA SER A 597 21.09 -1.72 -17.07
C SER A 597 22.60 -1.65 -17.26
N LEU A 598 23.16 -2.34 -18.26
CA LEU A 598 24.59 -2.26 -18.59
C LEU A 598 24.97 -0.85 -19.03
N TYR A 599 24.23 -0.28 -19.99
CA TYR A 599 24.48 1.08 -20.50
C TYR A 599 24.42 2.13 -19.39
N LEU A 600 23.37 2.08 -18.57
CA LEU A 600 23.18 3.02 -17.46
C LEU A 600 24.27 2.85 -16.42
N LYS A 601 24.60 1.62 -16.00
CA LYS A 601 25.64 1.37 -15.00
C LYS A 601 26.99 1.98 -15.43
N THR A 602 27.47 1.62 -16.62
CA THR A 602 28.75 2.13 -17.15
C THR A 602 28.75 3.66 -17.27
N SER A 603 27.64 4.24 -17.73
CA SER A 603 27.54 5.69 -17.90
C SER A 603 27.46 6.44 -16.56
N ILE A 604 26.73 5.91 -15.58
CA ILE A 604 26.60 6.49 -14.24
C ILE A 604 27.94 6.43 -13.50
N GLU A 605 28.64 5.29 -13.54
CA GLU A 605 29.95 5.13 -12.92
C GLU A 605 30.97 6.15 -13.48
N LYS A 606 30.94 6.37 -14.80
CA LYS A 606 31.79 7.39 -15.45
C LYS A 606 31.47 8.81 -14.98
N ILE A 607 30.19 9.17 -14.82
CA ILE A 607 29.77 10.48 -14.30
C ILE A 607 30.20 10.63 -12.83
N PHE A 608 30.05 9.58 -12.02
CA PHE A 608 30.34 9.61 -10.58
C PHE A 608 31.84 9.70 -10.29
N ALA A 609 32.71 9.16 -11.16
CA ALA A 609 34.16 9.23 -11.01
C ALA A 609 34.69 10.67 -10.78
N ASN A 610 34.00 11.68 -11.33
CA ASN A 610 34.39 13.08 -11.20
C ASN A 610 33.64 13.82 -10.07
N SER A 611 32.77 13.13 -9.31
CA SER A 611 31.95 13.75 -8.28
C SER A 611 32.49 13.56 -6.87
N PRO A 612 32.64 14.63 -6.08
CA PRO A 612 32.94 14.47 -4.65
C PRO A 612 31.72 14.09 -3.79
N TYR A 613 30.50 14.10 -4.36
CA TYR A 613 29.23 13.93 -3.64
C TYR A 613 28.56 12.58 -3.88
N TYR A 614 28.80 11.94 -5.02
CA TYR A 614 28.24 10.65 -5.40
C TYR A 614 29.37 9.61 -5.39
N ARG A 615 29.28 8.57 -4.56
CA ARG A 615 30.35 7.58 -4.37
C ARG A 615 30.31 6.48 -5.42
N ASN A 616 29.19 5.77 -5.48
CA ASN A 616 28.95 4.68 -6.41
C ASN A 616 27.43 4.53 -6.63
N VAL A 617 27.08 3.60 -7.52
CA VAL A 617 25.70 3.24 -7.83
C VAL A 617 25.52 1.74 -7.59
N GLU A 618 24.46 1.38 -6.87
CA GLU A 618 24.00 0.00 -6.74
C GLU A 618 22.87 -0.23 -7.75
N MET A 619 22.90 -1.35 -8.46
CA MET A 619 21.89 -1.69 -9.47
C MET A 619 21.55 -3.17 -9.44
N SER A 620 20.26 -3.47 -9.57
CA SER A 620 19.75 -4.80 -9.90
C SER A 620 18.72 -4.66 -11.01
N GLY A 621 19.10 -5.04 -12.23
CA GLY A 621 18.36 -4.67 -13.45
C GLY A 621 18.13 -3.17 -13.53
N LEU A 622 16.87 -2.76 -13.59
CA LEU A 622 16.45 -1.34 -13.63
C LEU A 622 15.94 -0.83 -12.28
N HIS A 623 16.35 -1.43 -11.16
CA HIS A 623 16.31 -0.78 -9.85
C HIS A 623 17.69 -0.18 -9.58
N ILE A 624 17.75 1.14 -9.47
CA ILE A 624 19.00 1.91 -9.34
C ILE A 624 18.98 2.67 -8.01
N ARG A 625 20.09 2.65 -7.27
CA ARG A 625 20.26 3.41 -6.03
C ARG A 625 21.62 4.12 -6.03
N PHE A 626 21.60 5.42 -5.75
CA PHE A 626 22.82 6.21 -5.63
C PHE A 626 23.31 6.27 -4.19
N ASN A 627 24.57 5.93 -3.96
CA ASN A 627 25.19 6.08 -2.65
C ASN A 627 25.93 7.42 -2.58
N LEU A 628 25.48 8.27 -1.67
CA LEU A 628 26.01 9.62 -1.49
C LEU A 628 27.18 9.64 -0.49
N ASN A 629 28.11 10.57 -0.70
CA ASN A 629 29.17 10.85 0.26
C ASN A 629 28.67 11.76 1.39
N MET A 630 27.97 11.16 2.36
CA MET A 630 27.36 11.86 3.49
C MET A 630 28.36 12.68 4.33
N LYS A 631 29.65 12.29 4.33
CA LYS A 631 30.72 12.99 5.06
C LYS A 631 31.22 14.26 4.34
N LYS A 632 30.90 14.44 3.06
CA LYS A 632 31.35 15.59 2.28
C LYS A 632 30.61 16.86 2.72
N TYR A 633 31.30 18.00 2.78
CA TYR A 633 30.65 19.30 2.95
C TYR A 633 29.83 19.65 1.68
N PRO A 634 28.56 20.11 1.76
CA PRO A 634 27.83 20.50 2.98
C PRO A 634 26.97 19.38 3.60
N PHE A 635 26.91 18.17 3.00
CA PHE A 635 26.07 17.06 3.48
C PHE A 635 26.30 16.71 4.94
N LYS A 636 27.55 16.78 5.42
CA LYS A 636 27.86 16.50 6.84
C LYS A 636 27.07 17.35 7.86
N PHE A 637 26.48 18.47 7.46
CA PHE A 637 25.67 19.34 8.32
C PHE A 637 24.16 19.12 8.21
N PHE A 638 23.73 18.17 7.39
CA PHE A 638 22.32 17.89 7.14
C PHE A 638 21.96 16.46 7.55
N SER A 639 20.74 16.28 8.05
CA SER A 639 20.19 14.94 8.27
C SER A 639 19.96 14.22 6.94
N PHE A 640 19.89 12.89 6.98
CA PHE A 640 19.61 12.06 5.81
C PHE A 640 18.34 12.48 5.07
N SER A 641 17.24 12.70 5.79
CA SER A 641 15.96 13.17 5.22
C SER A 641 16.12 14.51 4.49
N ARG A 642 16.90 15.45 5.05
CA ARG A 642 17.15 16.74 4.40
C ARG A 642 18.00 16.58 3.14
N ILE A 643 19.04 15.74 3.19
CA ILE A 643 19.87 15.46 2.00
C ILE A 643 19.03 14.83 0.90
N SER A 644 18.19 13.85 1.23
CA SER A 644 17.27 13.23 0.28
C SER A 644 16.38 14.28 -0.42
N ASN A 645 15.81 15.21 0.35
CA ASN A 645 15.00 16.30 -0.20
C ASN A 645 15.82 17.25 -1.08
N ILE A 646 17.05 17.61 -0.68
CA ILE A 646 17.96 18.44 -1.49
C ILE A 646 18.24 17.75 -2.83
N ILE A 647 18.59 16.47 -2.79
CA ILE A 647 18.93 15.67 -3.98
C ILE A 647 17.72 15.56 -4.90
N THR A 648 16.56 15.18 -4.36
CA THR A 648 15.30 15.11 -5.11
C THR A 648 14.97 16.45 -5.78
N HIS A 649 15.18 17.58 -5.09
CA HIS A 649 15.02 18.92 -5.66
C HIS A 649 15.97 19.18 -6.84
N ILE A 650 17.24 18.79 -6.71
CA ILE A 650 18.25 18.98 -7.76
C ILE A 650 17.93 18.12 -8.98
N PHE A 651 17.62 16.83 -8.80
CA PHE A 651 17.17 15.93 -9.87
C PHE A 651 16.00 16.52 -10.65
N TYR A 652 14.99 17.02 -9.93
CA TYR A 652 13.85 17.66 -10.55
C TYR A 652 14.23 18.94 -11.30
N LYS A 653 14.97 19.87 -10.68
CA LYS A 653 15.22 21.21 -11.25
C LYS A 653 16.28 21.24 -12.33
N LYS A 654 17.31 20.40 -12.22
CA LYS A 654 18.49 20.40 -13.09
C LYS A 654 18.46 19.24 -14.06
N GLY A 655 18.19 18.03 -13.55
CA GLY A 655 18.10 16.83 -14.37
C GLY A 655 16.79 16.68 -15.14
N LYS A 656 15.71 17.35 -14.69
CA LYS A 656 14.33 17.10 -15.15
C LYS A 656 13.95 15.61 -14.98
N ILE A 657 14.40 15.01 -13.89
CA ILE A 657 14.12 13.61 -13.57
C ILE A 657 13.31 13.55 -12.28
N ILE A 658 12.28 12.72 -12.27
CA ILE A 658 11.49 12.41 -11.08
C ILE A 658 12.13 11.20 -10.41
N THR A 659 12.58 11.36 -9.17
CA THR A 659 13.24 10.33 -8.36
C THR A 659 12.70 10.38 -6.93
N TYR A 660 12.89 9.31 -6.18
CA TYR A 660 12.49 9.21 -4.79
C TYR A 660 13.72 8.78 -3.97
N TYR A 661 14.26 9.67 -3.14
CA TYR A 661 15.33 9.33 -2.17
C TYR A 661 16.60 8.73 -2.78
N GLY A 662 17.02 9.22 -3.95
CA GLY A 662 18.21 8.69 -4.65
C GLY A 662 18.00 7.27 -5.20
N ARG A 663 16.76 6.78 -5.19
CA ARG A 663 16.32 5.54 -5.83
C ARG A 663 15.59 5.86 -7.13
N MET A 664 15.81 5.00 -8.12
CA MET A 664 15.17 5.07 -9.41
C MET A 664 14.61 3.71 -9.83
N LEU A 665 13.39 3.74 -10.35
CA LEU A 665 12.58 2.63 -10.83
C LEU A 665 11.93 3.04 -12.17
N PRO A 666 12.71 3.32 -13.22
CA PRO A 666 12.12 3.68 -14.51
C PRO A 666 11.34 2.51 -15.13
N PRO A 667 10.48 2.76 -16.13
CA PRO A 667 9.83 1.70 -16.90
C PRO A 667 10.86 0.71 -17.50
N LEU A 668 10.49 -0.56 -17.57
CA LEU A 668 11.32 -1.63 -18.12
C LEU A 668 11.48 -1.53 -19.63
N ASN A 669 10.49 -0.95 -20.32
CA ASN A 669 10.54 -0.68 -21.75
C ASN A 669 11.25 0.65 -22.07
N MET A 670 12.10 1.15 -21.17
CA MET A 670 12.92 2.33 -21.42
C MET A 670 13.67 2.18 -22.74
N SER A 671 13.50 3.17 -23.61
CA SER A 671 14.21 3.28 -24.88
C SER A 671 15.62 3.83 -24.71
N ASP A 672 16.48 3.58 -25.70
CA ASP A 672 17.84 4.15 -25.75
C ASP A 672 17.83 5.69 -25.66
N LYS A 673 16.77 6.33 -26.18
CA LYS A 673 16.59 7.78 -26.09
C LYS A 673 16.32 8.25 -24.67
N GLU A 674 15.46 7.54 -23.94
CA GLU A 674 15.15 7.84 -22.54
C GLU A 674 16.34 7.53 -21.62
N ALA A 675 17.09 6.46 -21.91
CA ALA A 675 18.33 6.15 -21.20
C ALA A 675 19.37 7.28 -21.39
N LYS A 676 19.56 7.76 -22.62
CA LYS A 676 20.42 8.94 -22.89
C LYS A 676 19.92 10.19 -22.16
N GLN A 677 18.60 10.45 -22.18
CA GLN A 677 17.99 11.57 -21.45
C GLN A 677 18.27 11.48 -19.94
N LEU A 678 18.22 10.27 -19.35
CA LEU A 678 18.55 10.04 -17.95
C LEU A 678 20.01 10.39 -17.66
N ILE A 679 20.95 9.91 -18.48
CA ILE A 679 22.39 10.18 -18.33
C ILE A 679 22.71 11.66 -18.49
N GLU A 680 22.15 12.34 -19.50
CA GLU A 680 22.30 13.79 -19.67
C GLU A 680 21.73 14.60 -18.49
N GLY A 681 20.59 14.15 -17.96
CA GLY A 681 19.98 14.75 -16.78
C GLY A 681 20.84 14.56 -15.53
N LEU A 682 21.40 13.35 -15.36
CA LEU A 682 22.28 13.02 -14.26
C LEU A 682 23.58 13.82 -14.31
N ASP A 683 24.20 13.97 -15.47
CA ASP A 683 25.41 14.77 -15.63
C ASP A 683 25.19 16.21 -15.14
N LYS A 684 24.06 16.83 -15.52
CA LYS A 684 23.66 18.16 -15.02
C LYS A 684 23.43 18.21 -13.51
N VAL A 685 22.97 17.11 -12.90
CA VAL A 685 22.74 16.99 -11.46
C VAL A 685 24.04 16.86 -10.70
N VAL A 686 24.98 16.06 -11.22
CA VAL A 686 26.28 15.81 -10.59
C VAL A 686 27.18 17.04 -10.67
N ASN A 687 27.10 17.78 -11.78
CA ASN A 687 27.90 18.99 -12.04
C ASN A 687 27.33 20.28 -11.41
N VAL A 688 26.31 20.19 -10.52
CA VAL A 688 25.83 21.40 -9.83
C VAL A 688 26.89 21.95 -8.87
N PRO A 689 27.09 23.28 -8.83
CA PRO A 689 28.12 23.87 -7.99
C PRO A 689 27.77 23.73 -6.51
N LYS A 690 28.80 23.64 -5.67
CA LYS A 690 28.71 23.47 -4.20
C LYS A 690 27.71 24.43 -3.53
N TRP A 691 27.69 25.70 -3.93
CA TRP A 691 26.79 26.71 -3.36
C TRP A 691 25.31 26.38 -3.59
N TYR A 692 24.97 25.61 -4.63
CA TYR A 692 23.60 25.22 -4.93
C TYR A 692 23.05 24.26 -3.87
N TYR A 693 23.84 23.29 -3.42
CA TYR A 693 23.45 22.39 -2.32
C TYR A 693 23.17 23.17 -1.03
N ILE A 694 24.01 24.17 -0.72
CA ILE A 694 23.84 25.03 0.45
C ILE A 694 22.56 25.85 0.32
N TRP A 695 22.34 26.49 -0.83
CA TRP A 695 21.16 27.32 -1.10
C TRP A 695 19.86 26.53 -0.97
N VAL A 696 19.79 25.32 -1.56
CA VAL A 696 18.61 24.44 -1.42
C VAL A 696 18.43 24.02 0.03
N GLY A 697 19.51 23.65 0.73
CA GLY A 697 19.47 23.25 2.14
C GLY A 697 18.96 24.36 3.07
N ILE A 698 19.46 25.59 2.92
CA ILE A 698 18.99 26.77 3.68
C ILE A 698 17.53 27.06 3.37
N LYS A 699 17.14 27.03 2.09
CA LYS A 699 15.75 27.25 1.67
C LYS A 699 14.81 26.22 2.29
N GLN A 700 15.18 24.94 2.28
CA GLN A 700 14.39 23.88 2.94
C GLN A 700 14.34 24.08 4.45
N TYR A 701 15.46 24.42 5.09
CA TYR A 701 15.52 24.69 6.52
C TYR A 701 14.55 25.82 6.93
N MET A 702 14.56 26.94 6.22
CA MET A 702 13.63 28.04 6.46
C MET A 702 12.18 27.58 6.29
N LEU A 703 11.86 26.87 5.19
CA LEU A 703 10.51 26.37 4.93
C LEU A 703 10.02 25.42 6.03
N THR A 704 10.88 24.57 6.58
CA THR A 704 10.49 23.71 7.71
C THR A 704 10.28 24.53 8.99
N ARG A 705 11.18 25.44 9.35
CA ARG A 705 11.14 26.17 10.63
C ARG A 705 9.99 27.17 10.75
N PHE A 706 9.61 27.81 9.63
CA PHE A 706 8.50 28.78 9.63
C PHE A 706 7.12 28.12 9.58
N HIS A 707 7.03 26.87 9.09
CA HIS A 707 5.74 26.21 8.83
C HIS A 707 5.38 25.12 9.83
N THR A 708 6.31 24.71 10.70
CA THR A 708 6.03 23.85 11.86
C THR A 708 5.53 24.63 13.09
N LYS A 709 5.54 25.97 13.06
CA LYS A 709 5.01 26.84 14.12
C LYS A 709 3.50 27.11 14.04
N PHE A 710 2.79 26.54 13.06
CA PHE A 710 1.35 26.67 12.83
C PHE A 710 0.70 25.30 12.61
#